data_AF-A0A3D0DLA5-F1
#
_entry.id   AF-A0A3D0DLA5-F1
#
_cell.length_a   1.000
_cell.length_b   1.000
_cell.length_c   1.000
_cell.angle_alpha   90.00
_cell.angle_beta   90.00
_cell.angle_gamma   90.00
#
_symmetry.space_group_name_H-M   'P 1'
#
loop_
_entity.id
_entity.type
_entity.pdbx_description
1 polymer ?
#
loop_
_entity_poly.entity_id
_entity_poly.type
_entity_poly.pdbx_seq_one_letter_code
_entity_poly.pdbx_strand_id
1 'polypeptide(L)'
;MMRMIDIKRLYKNRIRKSVSAVMICMQLAVVVLGAAGCGTSKVEIPELKEPKSTAVSYRPVQKRIVGKTEYLNGVVVPMEYPCFTEKGTFLKEIYVGVGDYVKKGDVVATSYTGNTYTEIARLESEIQLLVSQKEYEQTISNEKVEKLGYEKKIEKFLKNKKGVSAKEDEIETEEENIRYKLALLDSSISAKRDEISELEKCVEEETYIAPHSGYVTYVYDVNQGNSVQSNENIVVISDPEDLYIEVSDLKMNKYLFENYKSKWLYYDGKRVEITEHRYTNKEMSFALSVDRNPPMSFDASGVKLQCGTDVVLCFMKEKAKEELSIGNDSIFRESGENYVYVKGKDGVNERRSVELGETDGLYTQVKSGVKEGELVRYTNIAVPPTKQEVYEVTNSDFIEMGSTEYVDFAYPYYDIYISDCDGKYQKIKEMGIASPGDILFAVESTIETADIEKARLEVANLDNDRSKYVKEYEKQKKELTKEVNKKDKFNKKTMATDTDAVYKYMYRSDRAKCDLDILEAENSLSEAQYEHDRYYAQLRYDEMLKGTGSVGEYSDYLVEAPVEGRISAVTHSNQEKVKKGSFLFTMEKRYSEPDKKYEHERLLALVASRGKGTGVAMNDTAQYGSEITLKKENDKGEIKTWKGKCIGINPGDGRYCLFSRNGKAYSTYSKPFSKNVQYQFYIEMEDEITKDSINEASVEYHGTEIKKVITVPAISIKVESNQLSADNSDDKYYVWKIEDGEIVKEYVEIYKAQTPGASTYVLNGLKAGDKILK
;
A
#
# COMPACT_ATOMS: atom_id res chain seq x y z
N MET A 1 5.71 -45.50 14.99
CA MET A 1 6.37 -46.60 15.73
C MET A 1 7.86 -46.29 15.84
N MET A 2 8.52 -46.68 16.93
CA MET A 2 9.86 -46.19 17.30
C MET A 2 11.00 -47.10 16.78
N ARG A 3 12.04 -46.53 16.15
CA ARG A 3 13.45 -46.93 16.33
C ARG A 3 14.46 -45.94 15.73
N MET A 4 15.69 -46.03 16.24
CA MET A 4 16.81 -45.10 16.05
C MET A 4 17.89 -45.69 15.12
N ILE A 5 18.70 -44.82 14.48
CA ILE A 5 20.18 -44.95 14.29
C ILE A 5 20.65 -46.13 13.36
N ASP A 6 21.74 -46.09 12.58
CA ASP A 6 22.96 -45.25 12.56
C ASP A 6 23.49 -44.90 11.14
N ILE A 7 24.58 -44.12 11.11
CA ILE A 7 25.34 -43.57 9.99
C ILE A 7 26.36 -44.57 9.41
N LYS A 8 26.33 -44.88 8.09
CA LYS A 8 27.51 -44.95 7.18
C LYS A 8 27.20 -45.53 5.78
N ARG A 9 27.87 -44.95 4.75
CA ARG A 9 27.99 -45.45 3.36
C ARG A 9 26.66 -45.38 2.57
N LEU A 10 26.64 -45.27 1.23
CA LEU A 10 27.56 -45.80 0.21
C LEU A 10 28.14 -44.76 -0.77
N TYR A 11 29.38 -44.99 -1.20
CA TYR A 11 30.13 -44.16 -2.15
C TYR A 11 30.91 -45.08 -3.10
N LYS A 12 30.46 -45.21 -4.37
CA LYS A 12 31.06 -45.91 -5.55
C LYS A 12 29.95 -46.11 -6.61
N ASN A 13 30.19 -46.32 -7.91
CA ASN A 13 31.42 -46.67 -8.65
C ASN A 13 31.28 -46.35 -10.17
N ARG A 14 32.34 -45.84 -10.84
CA ARG A 14 32.84 -46.13 -12.23
C ARG A 14 33.91 -45.06 -12.58
N ILE A 15 35.21 -45.31 -12.84
CA ILE A 15 35.94 -46.28 -13.72
C ILE A 15 35.87 -45.87 -15.19
N ARG A 16 36.96 -45.65 -15.98
CA ARG A 16 38.45 -45.60 -15.79
C ARG A 16 39.10 -45.16 -17.14
N LYS A 17 40.27 -44.48 -17.14
CA LYS A 17 41.53 -44.74 -17.95
C LYS A 17 42.40 -43.47 -18.17
N SER A 18 43.60 -43.66 -18.77
CA SER A 18 44.68 -42.68 -19.08
C SER A 18 45.16 -41.85 -17.87
N VAL A 19 46.09 -42.32 -17.01
CA VAL A 19 47.51 -42.72 -17.20
C VAL A 19 48.49 -41.53 -17.08
N SER A 20 48.83 -41.32 -15.79
CA SER A 20 49.99 -40.69 -15.16
C SER A 20 51.24 -40.36 -15.98
N ALA A 21 51.80 -39.17 -15.73
CA ALA A 21 53.22 -38.85 -15.83
C ALA A 21 53.61 -37.79 -14.76
N VAL A 22 54.91 -37.63 -14.48
CA VAL A 22 55.55 -36.59 -13.65
C VAL A 22 55.15 -36.53 -12.16
N MET A 23 55.82 -37.37 -11.36
CA MET A 23 56.32 -37.04 -10.00
C MET A 23 57.28 -38.15 -9.54
N ILE A 24 58.20 -37.83 -8.62
CA ILE A 24 59.34 -38.64 -8.16
C ILE A 24 60.56 -38.63 -9.11
N CYS A 25 61.58 -37.85 -8.72
CA CYS A 25 63.01 -38.22 -8.66
C CYS A 25 63.84 -37.00 -8.24
N MET A 26 63.81 -36.69 -6.93
CA MET A 26 64.74 -35.75 -6.32
C MET A 26 65.85 -36.55 -5.62
N GLN A 27 67.08 -36.02 -5.62
CA GLN A 27 68.31 -36.55 -5.00
C GLN A 27 69.15 -37.57 -5.82
N LEU A 28 70.47 -37.55 -5.53
CA LEU A 28 71.55 -38.49 -5.89
C LEU A 28 72.06 -38.53 -7.36
N ALA A 29 72.97 -37.61 -7.70
CA ALA A 29 74.05 -37.84 -8.67
C ALA A 29 75.25 -36.89 -8.42
N VAL A 30 76.36 -37.40 -7.88
CA VAL A 30 77.64 -36.66 -7.68
C VAL A 30 78.80 -37.67 -7.78
N VAL A 31 79.82 -37.40 -8.63
CA VAL A 31 81.14 -38.11 -8.72
C VAL A 31 81.03 -39.59 -9.20
N VAL A 32 81.80 -40.17 -10.15
CA VAL A 32 82.90 -39.81 -11.09
C VAL A 32 82.99 -40.97 -12.13
N LEU A 33 83.53 -40.98 -13.37
CA LEU A 33 84.20 -40.10 -14.37
C LEU A 33 83.63 -40.52 -15.76
N GLY A 34 84.01 -40.07 -16.97
CA GLY A 34 85.01 -39.09 -17.43
C GLY A 34 85.78 -39.58 -18.67
N ALA A 35 85.51 -39.00 -19.86
CA ALA A 35 86.24 -39.25 -21.12
C ALA A 35 86.13 -38.04 -22.08
N ALA A 36 87.06 -37.92 -23.03
CA ALA A 36 87.31 -36.69 -23.80
C ALA A 36 86.28 -36.33 -24.88
N GLY A 37 86.14 -35.02 -25.14
CA GLY A 37 85.43 -34.45 -26.29
C GLY A 37 85.73 -32.97 -26.45
N CYS A 38 86.65 -32.60 -27.35
CA CYS A 38 87.04 -31.20 -27.57
C CYS A 38 86.08 -30.52 -28.55
N GLY A 39 85.52 -29.36 -28.17
CA GLY A 39 84.58 -28.60 -29.00
C GLY A 39 84.56 -27.12 -28.63
N THR A 40 85.21 -26.29 -29.44
CA THR A 40 85.29 -24.84 -29.22
C THR A 40 84.02 -24.13 -29.69
N SER A 41 83.12 -23.83 -28.76
CA SER A 41 81.98 -22.93 -28.97
C SER A 41 82.16 -21.66 -28.14
N LYS A 42 82.13 -20.48 -28.78
CA LYS A 42 82.10 -19.21 -28.06
C LYS A 42 80.76 -19.10 -27.32
N VAL A 43 80.82 -18.95 -25.99
CA VAL A 43 79.65 -18.52 -25.21
C VAL A 43 79.59 -17.00 -25.33
N GLU A 44 78.56 -16.48 -26.00
CA GLU A 44 78.19 -15.08 -25.86
C GLU A 44 77.66 -14.89 -24.43
N ILE A 45 78.37 -14.09 -23.64
CA ILE A 45 77.91 -13.67 -22.32
C ILE A 45 76.71 -12.74 -22.57
N PRO A 46 75.51 -13.03 -22.06
CA PRO A 46 74.36 -12.15 -22.23
C PRO A 46 74.68 -10.78 -21.66
N GLU A 47 74.55 -9.74 -22.48
CA GLU A 47 74.80 -8.37 -22.06
C GLU A 47 73.87 -8.03 -20.88
N LEU A 48 74.47 -7.61 -19.77
CA LEU A 48 73.76 -7.22 -18.56
C LEU A 48 72.99 -5.93 -18.84
N LYS A 49 71.75 -6.08 -19.33
CA LYS A 49 70.80 -4.97 -19.41
C LYS A 49 70.73 -4.31 -18.05
N GLU A 50 70.95 -3.00 -18.04
CA GLU A 50 70.83 -2.19 -16.83
C GLU A 50 69.50 -2.50 -16.13
N PRO A 51 69.47 -2.59 -14.80
CA PRO A 51 68.22 -2.76 -14.08
C PRO A 51 67.31 -1.60 -14.48
N LYS A 52 66.13 -1.90 -15.07
CA LYS A 52 65.14 -0.89 -15.42
C LYS A 52 64.95 0.01 -14.20
N SER A 53 65.37 1.27 -14.32
CA SER A 53 65.29 2.26 -13.25
C SER A 53 63.88 2.23 -12.67
N THR A 54 63.76 1.89 -11.39
CA THR A 54 62.49 1.88 -10.68
C THR A 54 62.01 3.33 -10.59
N ALA A 55 61.14 3.71 -11.52
CA ALA A 55 60.70 5.08 -11.74
C ALA A 55 60.21 5.70 -10.42
N VAL A 56 61.06 6.55 -9.84
CA VAL A 56 60.83 7.10 -8.51
C VAL A 56 59.59 7.99 -8.58
N SER A 57 58.49 7.45 -8.07
CA SER A 57 57.17 8.01 -8.26
C SER A 57 56.84 8.98 -7.12
N TYR A 58 56.28 10.14 -7.46
CA TYR A 58 55.94 11.21 -6.53
C TYR A 58 54.46 11.58 -6.64
N ARG A 59 53.84 12.02 -5.55
CA ARG A 59 52.52 12.68 -5.56
C ARG A 59 52.48 13.84 -4.57
N PRO A 60 51.66 14.88 -4.77
CA PRO A 60 51.60 16.00 -3.84
C PRO A 60 50.89 15.62 -2.54
N VAL A 61 51.31 16.24 -1.44
CA VAL A 61 50.56 16.28 -0.19
C VAL A 61 49.33 17.17 -0.39
N GLN A 62 48.14 16.66 -0.10
CA GLN A 62 46.87 17.34 -0.40
C GLN A 62 45.92 17.33 0.80
N LYS A 63 44.99 18.28 0.85
CA LYS A 63 43.83 18.15 1.74
C LYS A 63 42.75 17.24 1.14
N ARG A 64 42.22 16.32 1.96
CA ARG A 64 41.04 15.49 1.65
C ARG A 64 40.32 15.12 2.95
N ILE A 65 39.11 14.58 2.85
CA ILE A 65 38.48 13.92 4.00
C ILE A 65 39.18 12.56 4.17
N VAL A 66 39.77 12.33 5.34
CA VAL A 66 40.46 11.09 5.73
C VAL A 66 39.69 10.43 6.85
N GLY A 67 39.58 9.10 6.81
CA GLY A 67 38.93 8.29 7.84
C GLY A 67 37.81 7.41 7.28
N LYS A 68 37.48 6.32 7.99
CA LYS A 68 36.53 5.32 7.49
C LYS A 68 35.13 5.92 7.31
N THR A 69 34.71 6.03 6.05
CA THR A 69 33.31 6.30 5.68
C THR A 69 32.58 4.96 5.52
N GLU A 70 31.33 4.92 5.97
CA GLU A 70 30.40 3.81 5.72
C GLU A 70 29.31 4.30 4.76
N TYR A 71 29.01 3.49 3.74
CA TYR A 71 28.10 3.84 2.65
C TYR A 71 26.84 2.98 2.71
N LEU A 72 25.68 3.61 2.52
CA LEU A 72 24.40 2.93 2.34
C LEU A 72 23.72 3.49 1.09
N ASN A 73 23.09 2.61 0.32
CA ASN A 73 22.25 3.03 -0.79
C ASN A 73 20.87 3.42 -0.25
N GLY A 74 20.22 4.41 -0.85
CA GLY A 74 18.83 4.73 -0.58
C GLY A 74 18.12 5.32 -1.79
N VAL A 75 16.79 5.29 -1.77
CA VAL A 75 15.93 5.83 -2.83
C VAL A 75 15.12 7.00 -2.29
N VAL A 76 14.96 8.08 -3.05
CA VAL A 76 13.95 9.10 -2.75
C VAL A 76 12.57 8.53 -3.03
N VAL A 77 11.72 8.42 -2.00
CA VAL A 77 10.38 7.83 -2.07
C VAL A 77 9.32 8.78 -1.48
N PRO A 78 8.04 8.65 -1.87
CA PRO A 78 6.97 9.49 -1.35
C PRO A 78 6.45 8.98 -0.01
N MET A 79 5.92 9.89 0.80
CA MET A 79 5.27 9.55 2.07
C MET A 79 4.00 8.72 1.84
N GLU A 80 3.86 7.64 2.61
CA GLU A 80 2.76 6.68 2.48
C GLU A 80 1.63 6.97 3.46
N TYR A 81 0.43 7.17 2.92
CA TYR A 81 -0.79 7.49 3.64
C TYR A 81 -1.79 6.33 3.54
N PRO A 82 -1.67 5.28 4.39
CA PRO A 82 -2.49 4.08 4.28
C PRO A 82 -3.95 4.31 4.73
N CYS A 83 -4.85 3.71 3.95
CA CYS A 83 -6.21 3.39 4.36
C CYS A 83 -6.31 1.87 4.62
N PHE A 84 -6.79 1.52 5.80
CA PHE A 84 -6.65 0.19 6.42
C PHE A 84 -7.78 -0.04 7.42
N THR A 85 -8.02 -1.29 7.81
CA THR A 85 -8.97 -1.63 8.87
C THR A 85 -8.27 -1.94 10.20
N GLU A 86 -8.89 -1.57 11.32
CA GLU A 86 -8.37 -1.94 12.65
C GLU A 86 -8.71 -3.38 13.06
N LYS A 87 -9.71 -4.00 12.43
CA LYS A 87 -10.27 -5.30 12.78
C LYS A 87 -10.07 -6.27 11.61
N GLY A 88 -10.50 -7.53 11.74
CA GLY A 88 -10.68 -8.38 10.55
C GLY A 88 -12.02 -8.06 9.91
N THR A 89 -12.06 -7.85 8.58
CA THR A 89 -13.28 -7.48 7.83
C THR A 89 -13.32 -8.18 6.47
N PHE A 90 -14.40 -7.97 5.71
CA PHE A 90 -14.57 -8.49 4.34
C PHE A 90 -14.93 -7.33 3.42
N LEU A 91 -14.11 -7.04 2.42
CA LEU A 91 -14.38 -5.97 1.46
C LEU A 91 -15.63 -6.29 0.63
N LYS A 92 -16.48 -5.28 0.42
CA LYS A 92 -17.58 -5.30 -0.54
C LYS A 92 -17.15 -4.69 -1.87
N GLU A 93 -16.38 -3.61 -1.84
CA GLU A 93 -16.07 -2.82 -3.04
C GLU A 93 -14.78 -2.02 -2.86
N ILE A 94 -14.04 -1.79 -3.96
CA ILE A 94 -12.87 -0.90 -4.02
C ILE A 94 -13.08 0.04 -5.22
N TYR A 95 -13.12 1.35 -4.96
CA TYR A 95 -13.51 2.36 -5.96
C TYR A 95 -12.34 2.93 -6.78
N VAL A 96 -11.11 2.49 -6.51
CA VAL A 96 -9.87 3.07 -7.05
C VAL A 96 -8.87 2.01 -7.45
N GLY A 97 -8.09 2.30 -8.50
CA GLY A 97 -6.99 1.47 -8.98
C GLY A 97 -5.61 2.09 -8.72
N VAL A 98 -4.55 1.30 -8.91
CA VAL A 98 -3.17 1.82 -8.90
C VAL A 98 -2.95 2.81 -10.05
N GLY A 99 -2.37 3.98 -9.71
CA GLY A 99 -2.23 5.16 -10.56
C GLY A 99 -3.33 6.21 -10.39
N ASP A 100 -4.35 5.97 -9.57
CA ASP A 100 -5.50 6.87 -9.45
C ASP A 100 -5.21 8.06 -8.54
N TYR A 101 -5.49 9.29 -9.00
CA TYR A 101 -5.49 10.44 -8.10
C TYR A 101 -6.78 10.47 -7.26
N VAL A 102 -6.62 10.70 -5.96
CA VAL A 102 -7.69 10.90 -4.97
C VAL A 102 -7.43 12.14 -4.13
N LYS A 103 -8.49 12.76 -3.63
CA LYS A 103 -8.44 13.83 -2.64
C LYS A 103 -8.70 13.26 -1.25
N LYS A 104 -8.13 13.92 -0.23
CA LYS A 104 -8.45 13.65 1.16
C LYS A 104 -9.97 13.74 1.41
N GLY A 105 -10.56 12.64 1.89
CA GLY A 105 -12.00 12.51 2.13
C GLY A 105 -12.76 11.73 1.04
N ASP A 106 -12.18 11.46 -0.12
CA ASP A 106 -12.79 10.58 -1.13
C ASP A 106 -12.93 9.15 -0.57
N VAL A 107 -14.06 8.48 -0.83
CA VAL A 107 -14.26 7.06 -0.46
C VAL A 107 -13.46 6.19 -1.42
N VAL A 108 -12.60 5.31 -0.88
CA VAL A 108 -11.72 4.43 -1.67
C VAL A 108 -12.11 2.95 -1.58
N ALA A 109 -12.80 2.52 -0.52
CA ALA A 109 -13.38 1.18 -0.42
C ALA A 109 -14.56 1.14 0.58
N THR A 110 -15.37 0.08 0.51
CA THR A 110 -16.35 -0.28 1.56
C THR A 110 -16.25 -1.77 1.91
N SER A 111 -16.58 -2.11 3.16
CA SER A 111 -16.74 -3.50 3.59
C SER A 111 -18.20 -3.98 3.56
N TYR A 112 -18.38 -5.29 3.67
CA TYR A 112 -19.67 -5.94 3.67
C TYR A 112 -20.37 -5.79 5.03
N THR A 113 -21.25 -4.80 5.13
CA THR A 113 -22.04 -4.48 6.33
C THR A 113 -23.23 -5.44 6.57
N GLY A 114 -23.25 -6.63 5.96
CA GLY A 114 -24.36 -7.58 6.11
C GLY A 114 -25.73 -6.97 5.79
N ASN A 115 -26.66 -7.13 6.73
CA ASN A 115 -28.01 -6.55 6.66
C ASN A 115 -28.14 -5.18 7.35
N THR A 116 -27.05 -4.50 7.76
CA THR A 116 -27.14 -3.29 8.61
C THR A 116 -28.00 -2.17 8.00
N TYR A 117 -27.92 -1.93 6.68
CA TYR A 117 -28.81 -0.96 6.01
C TYR A 117 -30.29 -1.38 6.07
N THR A 118 -30.58 -2.67 5.92
CA THR A 118 -31.93 -3.24 6.07
C THR A 118 -32.45 -3.06 7.51
N GLU A 119 -31.57 -3.18 8.50
CA GLU A 119 -31.89 -3.02 9.92
C GLU A 119 -32.12 -1.56 10.31
N ILE A 120 -31.35 -0.62 9.75
CA ILE A 120 -31.62 0.82 9.88
C ILE A 120 -33.00 1.15 9.31
N ALA A 121 -33.28 0.75 8.06
CA ALA A 121 -34.60 0.96 7.43
C ALA A 121 -35.75 0.29 8.23
N ARG A 122 -35.48 -0.84 8.90
CA ARG A 122 -36.43 -1.50 9.81
C ARG A 122 -36.74 -0.62 11.02
N LEU A 123 -35.72 -0.08 11.67
CA LEU A 123 -35.87 0.79 12.83
C LEU A 123 -36.52 2.14 12.48
N GLU A 124 -36.24 2.71 11.31
CA GLU A 124 -36.89 3.92 10.80
C GLU A 124 -38.41 3.74 10.62
N SER A 125 -38.82 2.63 10.01
CA SER A 125 -40.24 2.26 9.83
C SER A 125 -40.94 1.98 11.16
N GLU A 126 -40.29 1.29 12.10
CA GLU A 126 -40.80 1.14 13.47
C GLU A 126 -40.96 2.48 14.21
N ILE A 127 -40.04 3.44 14.00
CA ILE A 127 -40.16 4.80 14.54
C ILE A 127 -41.35 5.53 13.91
N GLN A 128 -41.59 5.42 12.61
CA GLN A 128 -42.74 6.01 11.94
C GLN A 128 -44.05 5.49 12.55
N LEU A 129 -44.18 4.18 12.74
CA LEU A 129 -45.33 3.56 13.40
C LEU A 129 -45.51 4.05 14.85
N LEU A 130 -44.44 4.16 15.64
CA LEU A 130 -44.50 4.69 17.01
C LEU A 130 -44.90 6.18 17.05
N VAL A 131 -44.49 6.98 16.07
CA VAL A 131 -44.93 8.38 15.92
C VAL A 131 -46.43 8.44 15.62
N SER A 132 -46.92 7.65 14.67
CA SER A 132 -48.37 7.57 14.39
C SER A 132 -49.17 7.07 15.59
N GLN A 133 -48.64 6.13 16.38
CA GLN A 133 -49.26 5.69 17.64
C GLN A 133 -49.30 6.81 18.68
N LYS A 134 -48.27 7.66 18.76
CA LYS A 134 -48.21 8.81 19.66
C LYS A 134 -49.25 9.88 19.29
N GLU A 135 -49.36 10.19 18.01
CA GLU A 135 -50.36 11.14 17.48
C GLU A 135 -51.79 10.63 17.70
N TYR A 136 -52.02 9.33 17.48
CA TYR A 136 -53.28 8.64 17.77
C TYR A 136 -53.67 8.71 19.25
N GLU A 137 -52.78 8.31 20.17
CA GLU A 137 -53.04 8.34 21.62
C GLU A 137 -53.33 9.77 22.11
N GLN A 138 -52.55 10.74 21.63
CA GLN A 138 -52.79 12.16 21.94
C GLN A 138 -54.16 12.64 21.43
N THR A 139 -54.56 12.23 20.23
CA THR A 139 -55.83 12.64 19.61
C THR A 139 -57.03 12.01 20.32
N ILE A 140 -57.00 10.70 20.60
CA ILE A 140 -58.06 10.03 21.36
C ILE A 140 -58.22 10.65 22.75
N SER A 141 -57.11 10.95 23.44
CA SER A 141 -57.18 11.55 24.76
C SER A 141 -57.78 12.97 24.73
N ASN A 142 -57.38 13.80 23.75
CA ASN A 142 -57.96 15.14 23.53
C ASN A 142 -59.49 15.06 23.31
N GLU A 143 -59.95 14.23 22.36
CA GLU A 143 -61.37 14.11 22.04
C GLU A 143 -62.18 13.46 23.17
N LYS A 144 -61.57 12.56 23.95
CA LYS A 144 -62.16 12.01 25.17
C LYS A 144 -62.31 13.06 26.26
N VAL A 145 -61.31 13.91 26.49
CA VAL A 145 -61.38 15.05 27.42
C VAL A 145 -62.43 16.07 26.96
N GLU A 146 -62.52 16.38 25.67
CA GLU A 146 -63.58 17.27 25.15
C GLU A 146 -64.99 16.66 25.32
N LYS A 147 -65.15 15.37 25.02
CA LYS A 147 -66.40 14.62 25.22
C LYS A 147 -66.84 14.59 26.69
N LEU A 148 -65.91 14.33 27.62
CA LEU A 148 -66.12 14.45 29.06
C LEU A 148 -66.47 15.89 29.47
N GLY A 149 -65.83 16.89 28.84
CA GLY A 149 -66.17 18.30 28.98
C GLY A 149 -67.61 18.62 28.58
N TYR A 150 -68.17 17.97 27.56
CA TYR A 150 -69.60 18.08 27.22
C TYR A 150 -70.52 17.38 28.22
N GLU A 151 -70.14 16.22 28.74
CA GLU A 151 -70.90 15.52 29.79
C GLU A 151 -70.90 16.30 31.12
N LYS A 152 -69.79 16.93 31.48
CA LYS A 152 -69.68 17.88 32.59
C LYS A 152 -70.59 19.10 32.42
N LYS A 153 -70.74 19.62 31.19
CA LYS A 153 -71.71 20.69 30.86
C LYS A 153 -73.17 20.19 31.03
N ILE A 154 -73.45 18.93 30.70
CA ILE A 154 -74.77 18.27 30.93
C ILE A 154 -75.08 18.16 32.43
N GLU A 155 -74.18 17.59 33.23
CA GLU A 155 -74.41 17.43 34.68
C GLU A 155 -74.55 18.78 35.41
N LYS A 156 -73.82 19.81 34.95
CA LYS A 156 -73.97 21.19 35.43
C LYS A 156 -75.33 21.81 35.09
N PHE A 157 -75.91 21.47 33.93
CA PHE A 157 -77.27 21.87 33.55
C PHE A 157 -78.33 21.15 34.42
N LEU A 158 -78.14 19.85 34.66
CA LEU A 158 -78.97 19.01 35.54
C LEU A 158 -78.83 19.36 37.04
N LYS A 159 -77.83 20.18 37.40
CA LYS A 159 -77.45 20.56 38.77
C LYS A 159 -76.93 19.39 39.63
N ASN A 160 -76.54 18.28 39.01
CA ASN A 160 -75.98 17.12 39.69
C ASN A 160 -74.53 17.38 40.10
N LYS A 161 -74.32 17.87 41.33
CA LYS A 161 -72.97 18.14 41.85
C LYS A 161 -72.05 16.92 41.89
N LYS A 162 -72.59 15.70 42.09
CA LYS A 162 -71.78 14.48 42.11
C LYS A 162 -71.29 14.10 40.72
N GLY A 163 -72.16 14.22 39.71
CA GLY A 163 -71.80 14.00 38.32
C GLY A 163 -70.77 15.00 37.79
N VAL A 164 -70.88 16.27 38.17
CA VAL A 164 -69.86 17.28 37.84
C VAL A 164 -68.49 16.92 38.42
N SER A 165 -68.43 16.49 39.69
CA SER A 165 -67.19 16.04 40.33
C SER A 165 -66.63 14.78 39.66
N ALA A 166 -67.45 13.75 39.42
CA ALA A 166 -66.99 12.54 38.74
C ALA A 166 -66.43 12.84 37.34
N LYS A 167 -67.01 13.79 36.61
CA LYS A 167 -66.50 14.27 35.31
C LYS A 167 -65.36 15.29 35.43
N GLU A 168 -64.96 15.68 36.63
CA GLU A 168 -63.69 16.35 36.93
C GLU A 168 -62.61 15.30 37.19
N ASP A 169 -62.89 14.35 38.09
CA ASP A 169 -62.02 13.22 38.44
C ASP A 169 -61.66 12.37 37.19
N GLU A 170 -62.63 12.10 36.30
CA GLU A 170 -62.42 11.37 35.04
C GLU A 170 -61.52 12.11 34.03
N ILE A 171 -61.52 13.45 34.04
CA ILE A 171 -60.67 14.26 33.14
C ILE A 171 -59.24 14.29 33.68
N GLU A 172 -59.04 14.59 34.97
CA GLU A 172 -57.71 14.61 35.59
C GLU A 172 -57.02 13.23 35.48
N THR A 173 -57.80 12.14 35.67
CA THR A 173 -57.33 10.77 35.45
C THR A 173 -56.90 10.51 34.00
N GLU A 174 -57.63 11.04 33.01
CA GLU A 174 -57.27 10.87 31.59
C GLU A 174 -56.01 11.68 31.22
N GLU A 175 -55.92 12.94 31.66
CA GLU A 175 -54.78 13.82 31.45
C GLU A 175 -53.48 13.27 32.06
N GLU A 176 -53.55 12.65 33.25
CA GLU A 176 -52.39 11.95 33.82
C GLU A 176 -52.03 10.66 33.06
N ASN A 177 -53.02 9.86 32.66
CA ASN A 177 -52.77 8.62 31.92
C ASN A 177 -52.11 8.87 30.56
N ILE A 178 -52.58 9.85 29.77
CA ILE A 178 -51.95 10.17 28.49
C ILE A 178 -50.53 10.72 28.66
N ARG A 179 -50.28 11.52 29.71
CA ARG A 179 -48.94 12.01 30.03
C ARG A 179 -47.95 10.86 30.26
N TYR A 180 -48.35 9.79 30.95
CA TYR A 180 -47.51 8.59 31.10
C TYR A 180 -47.35 7.81 29.79
N LYS A 181 -48.43 7.60 29.03
CA LYS A 181 -48.37 6.92 27.71
C LYS A 181 -47.41 7.61 26.74
N LEU A 182 -47.51 8.94 26.59
CA LEU A 182 -46.66 9.71 25.68
C LEU A 182 -45.19 9.67 26.10
N ALA A 183 -44.90 9.72 27.40
CA ALA A 183 -43.54 9.59 27.91
C ALA A 183 -42.93 8.20 27.63
N LEU A 184 -43.74 7.13 27.68
CA LEU A 184 -43.30 5.78 27.29
C LEU A 184 -43.03 5.68 25.77
N LEU A 185 -43.90 6.25 24.93
CA LEU A 185 -43.69 6.29 23.49
C LEU A 185 -42.47 7.11 23.08
N ASP A 186 -42.25 8.28 23.70
CA ASP A 186 -41.02 9.08 23.49
C ASP A 186 -39.76 8.32 23.93
N SER A 187 -39.82 7.57 25.04
CA SER A 187 -38.69 6.74 25.47
C SER A 187 -38.38 5.62 24.48
N SER A 188 -39.41 4.98 23.88
CA SER A 188 -39.23 3.95 22.85
C SER A 188 -38.69 4.52 21.53
N ILE A 189 -39.18 5.70 21.13
CA ILE A 189 -38.69 6.40 19.93
C ILE A 189 -37.23 6.84 20.11
N SER A 190 -36.84 7.31 21.31
CA SER A 190 -35.44 7.65 21.60
C SER A 190 -34.55 6.41 21.48
N ALA A 191 -34.89 5.33 22.18
CA ALA A 191 -34.08 4.11 22.20
C ALA A 191 -33.83 3.54 20.79
N LYS A 192 -34.80 3.62 19.88
CA LYS A 192 -34.61 3.20 18.47
C LYS A 192 -33.75 4.15 17.64
N ARG A 193 -33.75 5.45 17.95
CA ARG A 193 -32.83 6.41 17.31
C ARG A 193 -31.40 6.24 17.81
N ASP A 194 -31.25 5.92 19.10
CA ASP A 194 -29.96 5.57 19.68
C ASP A 194 -29.42 4.26 19.03
N GLU A 195 -30.28 3.26 18.83
CA GLU A 195 -29.99 2.01 18.10
C GLU A 195 -29.59 2.24 16.63
N ILE A 196 -30.33 3.09 15.89
CA ILE A 196 -29.94 3.53 14.53
C ILE A 196 -28.56 4.18 14.54
N SER A 197 -28.29 5.09 15.48
CA SER A 197 -27.01 5.83 15.52
C SER A 197 -25.82 4.91 15.80
N GLU A 198 -25.99 3.84 16.59
CA GLU A 198 -24.97 2.80 16.75
C GLU A 198 -24.73 2.01 15.46
N LEU A 199 -25.78 1.74 14.66
CA LEU A 199 -25.68 1.04 13.37
C LEU A 199 -25.08 1.93 12.26
N GLU A 200 -25.48 3.20 12.18
CA GLU A 200 -24.89 4.21 11.28
C GLU A 200 -23.38 4.34 11.53
N LYS A 201 -22.98 4.44 12.81
CA LYS A 201 -21.56 4.46 13.19
C LYS A 201 -20.82 3.18 12.80
N CYS A 202 -21.48 2.01 12.83
CA CYS A 202 -20.88 0.78 12.30
C CYS A 202 -20.68 0.82 10.78
N VAL A 203 -21.57 1.48 10.04
CA VAL A 203 -21.41 1.72 8.59
C VAL A 203 -20.27 2.73 8.32
N GLU A 204 -20.12 3.78 9.13
CA GLU A 204 -18.98 4.70 9.05
C GLU A 204 -17.64 3.98 9.33
N GLU A 205 -17.56 3.13 10.36
CA GLU A 205 -16.35 2.36 10.68
C GLU A 205 -15.94 1.35 9.58
N GLU A 206 -16.87 0.96 8.69
CA GLU A 206 -16.63 0.08 7.54
C GLU A 206 -16.62 0.81 6.18
N THR A 207 -16.55 2.15 6.21
CA THR A 207 -16.40 3.02 5.02
C THR A 207 -15.01 3.64 5.00
N TYR A 208 -14.20 3.28 4.00
CA TYR A 208 -12.78 3.58 3.98
C TYR A 208 -12.48 4.80 3.10
N ILE A 209 -12.09 5.92 3.73
CA ILE A 209 -11.81 7.20 3.07
C ILE A 209 -10.31 7.51 2.96
N ALA A 210 -9.92 8.26 1.92
CA ALA A 210 -8.56 8.73 1.70
C ALA A 210 -8.09 9.68 2.83
N PRO A 211 -7.06 9.34 3.63
CA PRO A 211 -6.57 10.19 4.72
C PRO A 211 -5.72 11.38 4.23
N HIS A 212 -5.21 11.32 3.00
CA HIS A 212 -4.44 12.36 2.31
C HIS A 212 -4.87 12.46 0.84
N SER A 213 -4.51 13.56 0.18
CA SER A 213 -4.62 13.67 -1.28
C SER A 213 -3.34 13.14 -1.93
N GLY A 214 -3.43 12.50 -3.09
CA GLY A 214 -2.27 11.91 -3.76
C GLY A 214 -2.65 10.82 -4.76
N TYR A 215 -1.66 10.04 -5.18
CA TYR A 215 -1.83 8.93 -6.11
C TYR A 215 -1.91 7.60 -5.36
N VAL A 216 -2.84 6.73 -5.75
CA VAL A 216 -2.96 5.36 -5.24
C VAL A 216 -1.79 4.53 -5.77
N THR A 217 -0.93 4.06 -4.88
CA THR A 217 0.27 3.26 -5.20
C THR A 217 0.13 1.78 -4.84
N TYR A 218 -0.87 1.43 -4.04
CA TYR A 218 -1.23 0.06 -3.69
C TYR A 218 -2.74 -0.09 -3.52
N VAL A 219 -3.26 -1.23 -3.96
CA VAL A 219 -4.61 -1.73 -3.70
C VAL A 219 -4.49 -3.19 -3.23
N TYR A 220 -5.34 -3.62 -2.29
CA TYR A 220 -5.32 -4.97 -1.74
C TYR A 220 -5.65 -6.06 -2.77
N ASP A 221 -4.88 -7.16 -2.77
CA ASP A 221 -4.98 -8.27 -3.73
C ASP A 221 -6.17 -9.22 -3.44
N VAL A 222 -7.38 -8.80 -3.80
CA VAL A 222 -8.62 -9.60 -3.66
C VAL A 222 -8.67 -10.87 -4.52
N ASN A 223 -7.60 -11.20 -5.25
CA ASN A 223 -7.44 -12.48 -5.94
C ASN A 223 -7.35 -13.67 -4.96
N GLN A 224 -6.96 -13.43 -3.69
CA GLN A 224 -7.02 -14.43 -2.61
C GLN A 224 -8.34 -14.40 -1.81
N GLY A 225 -9.34 -13.66 -2.29
CA GLY A 225 -10.60 -13.39 -1.59
C GLY A 225 -10.59 -12.06 -0.86
N ASN A 226 -11.79 -11.59 -0.48
CA ASN A 226 -12.04 -10.24 0.05
C ASN A 226 -11.75 -10.04 1.55
N SER A 227 -11.21 -11.05 2.26
CA SER A 227 -10.99 -10.95 3.72
C SER A 227 -9.69 -10.20 4.05
N VAL A 228 -9.82 -9.04 4.69
CA VAL A 228 -8.69 -8.18 5.09
C VAL A 228 -8.45 -8.32 6.60
N GLN A 229 -7.18 -8.37 7.00
CA GLN A 229 -6.78 -8.56 8.39
C GLN A 229 -6.55 -7.23 9.13
N SER A 230 -6.51 -7.30 10.46
CA SER A 230 -6.25 -6.14 11.32
C SER A 230 -4.90 -5.47 11.03
N ASN A 231 -4.95 -4.16 10.76
CA ASN A 231 -3.83 -3.32 10.33
C ASN A 231 -3.23 -3.72 8.97
N GLU A 232 -4.00 -4.39 8.11
CA GLU A 232 -3.63 -4.60 6.71
C GLU A 232 -4.17 -3.45 5.83
N ASN A 233 -3.32 -2.96 4.93
CA ASN A 233 -3.64 -1.87 4.01
C ASN A 233 -4.66 -2.34 2.96
N ILE A 234 -5.74 -1.58 2.79
CA ILE A 234 -6.74 -1.77 1.73
C ILE A 234 -6.32 -0.96 0.50
N VAL A 235 -5.87 0.28 0.74
CA VAL A 235 -5.34 1.20 -0.27
C VAL A 235 -4.18 1.98 0.35
N VAL A 236 -3.08 2.22 -0.38
CA VAL A 236 -2.05 3.20 0.01
C VAL A 236 -2.05 4.35 -0.99
N ILE A 237 -2.08 5.57 -0.46
CA ILE A 237 -1.98 6.82 -1.21
C ILE A 237 -0.60 7.42 -0.94
N SER A 238 0.06 7.92 -1.97
CA SER A 238 1.38 8.55 -1.88
C SER A 238 1.32 9.99 -2.37
N ASP A 239 2.00 10.90 -1.68
CA ASP A 239 2.16 12.29 -2.10
C ASP A 239 3.56 12.50 -2.73
N PRO A 240 3.65 12.83 -4.03
CA PRO A 240 4.94 13.03 -4.72
C PRO A 240 5.66 14.34 -4.36
N GLU A 241 5.07 15.24 -3.56
CA GLU A 241 5.72 16.44 -3.03
C GLU A 241 6.23 16.26 -1.58
N ASP A 242 5.75 15.24 -0.85
CA ASP A 242 6.17 14.88 0.52
C ASP A 242 7.16 13.71 0.46
N LEU A 243 8.47 14.02 0.35
CA LEU A 243 9.51 13.05 -0.02
C LEU A 243 10.56 12.85 1.09
N TYR A 244 10.94 11.59 1.31
CA TYR A 244 12.05 11.19 2.18
C TYR A 244 12.99 10.21 1.45
N ILE A 245 14.12 9.86 2.08
CA ILE A 245 15.09 8.90 1.53
C ILE A 245 15.00 7.59 2.33
N GLU A 246 14.69 6.48 1.68
CA GLU A 246 14.57 5.16 2.29
C GLU A 246 15.82 4.30 2.05
N VAL A 247 16.31 3.60 3.08
CA VAL A 247 17.34 2.55 2.98
C VAL A 247 16.67 1.19 3.22
N SER A 248 16.14 0.57 2.16
CA SER A 248 15.25 -0.60 2.24
C SER A 248 15.86 -1.84 2.92
N ASP A 249 17.17 -2.06 2.75
CA ASP A 249 17.93 -3.18 3.35
C ASP A 249 18.09 -3.06 4.88
N LEU A 250 17.93 -1.86 5.44
CA LEU A 250 18.09 -1.61 6.87
C LEU A 250 16.73 -1.29 7.49
N LYS A 251 16.38 -1.97 8.59
CA LYS A 251 15.15 -1.68 9.34
C LYS A 251 15.48 -0.83 10.58
N MET A 252 14.55 0.04 10.96
CA MET A 252 14.67 1.00 12.07
C MET A 252 15.17 0.38 13.39
N ASN A 253 14.84 -0.89 13.67
CA ASN A 253 15.25 -1.58 14.90
C ASN A 253 16.72 -2.06 14.94
N LYS A 254 17.51 -1.87 13.86
CA LYS A 254 18.85 -2.48 13.74
C LYS A 254 20.03 -1.54 13.95
N TYR A 255 19.86 -0.21 14.00
CA TYR A 255 21.00 0.72 14.04
C TYR A 255 20.74 2.02 14.82
N LEU A 256 21.81 2.61 15.36
CA LEU A 256 21.79 3.90 16.08
C LEU A 256 22.77 4.88 15.40
N PHE A 257 22.27 5.65 14.42
CA PHE A 257 23.11 6.60 13.69
C PHE A 257 23.47 7.84 14.50
N GLU A 258 22.89 8.06 15.69
CA GLU A 258 23.32 9.08 16.67
C GLU A 258 24.83 9.12 16.90
N ASN A 259 25.52 7.97 16.79
CA ASN A 259 26.96 7.83 16.98
C ASN A 259 27.83 8.42 15.84
N TYR A 260 27.22 8.90 14.76
CA TYR A 260 27.93 9.43 13.58
C TYR A 260 27.92 10.96 13.57
N LYS A 261 29.09 11.58 13.80
CA LYS A 261 29.26 13.05 13.82
C LYS A 261 29.19 13.71 12.44
N SER A 262 29.09 12.94 11.36
CA SER A 262 28.83 13.46 10.01
C SER A 262 28.03 12.47 9.19
N LYS A 263 26.94 12.97 8.62
CA LYS A 263 25.96 12.24 7.80
C LYS A 263 25.65 13.12 6.60
N TRP A 264 25.90 12.65 5.39
CA TRP A 264 25.63 13.41 4.18
C TRP A 264 25.34 12.48 3.01
N LEU A 265 24.92 13.05 1.89
CA LEU A 265 24.92 12.38 0.59
C LEU A 265 25.44 13.34 -0.48
N TYR A 266 25.58 12.85 -1.71
CA TYR A 266 25.76 13.70 -2.89
C TYR A 266 24.46 13.73 -3.71
N TYR A 267 23.97 14.94 -4.02
CA TYR A 267 22.78 15.18 -4.82
C TYR A 267 23.04 16.34 -5.79
N ASP A 268 22.70 16.20 -7.07
CA ASP A 268 22.92 17.24 -8.09
C ASP A 268 24.37 17.79 -8.10
N GLY A 269 25.35 16.89 -7.89
CA GLY A 269 26.77 17.22 -7.77
C GLY A 269 27.19 17.98 -6.51
N LYS A 270 26.30 18.13 -5.51
CA LYS A 270 26.54 18.88 -4.27
C LYS A 270 26.50 17.96 -3.05
N ARG A 271 27.29 18.29 -2.02
CA ARG A 271 27.23 17.63 -0.72
C ARG A 271 26.04 18.18 0.08
N VAL A 272 25.16 17.30 0.56
CA VAL A 272 23.95 17.67 1.33
C VAL A 272 23.98 16.95 2.68
N GLU A 273 23.84 17.68 3.79
CA GLU A 273 23.73 17.06 5.13
C GLU A 273 22.33 16.42 5.32
N ILE A 274 22.30 15.26 5.98
CA ILE A 274 21.07 14.48 6.20
C ILE A 274 20.83 14.21 7.69
N THR A 275 19.56 14.09 8.06
CA THR A 275 19.12 13.70 9.42
C THR A 275 18.30 12.42 9.38
N GLU A 276 18.31 11.65 10.46
CA GLU A 276 17.38 10.52 10.63
C GLU A 276 15.94 11.02 10.67
N HIS A 277 15.06 10.38 9.89
CA HIS A 277 13.63 10.67 9.85
C HIS A 277 12.99 10.39 11.21
N ARG A 278 12.12 11.29 11.66
CA ARG A 278 11.70 11.35 13.07
C ARG A 278 10.38 10.64 13.38
N TYR A 279 10.48 9.34 13.68
CA TYR A 279 9.42 8.65 14.41
C TYR A 279 9.41 9.07 15.89
N THR A 280 8.22 9.12 16.50
CA THR A 280 8.08 9.36 17.95
C THR A 280 8.46 8.13 18.76
N ASN A 281 8.82 8.34 20.03
CA ASN A 281 9.08 7.25 20.97
C ASN A 281 7.90 6.26 21.10
N LYS A 282 6.65 6.72 20.85
CA LYS A 282 5.46 5.87 20.90
C LYS A 282 5.36 4.97 19.67
N GLU A 283 5.59 5.50 18.48
CA GLU A 283 5.68 4.72 17.24
C GLU A 283 6.82 3.71 17.29
N MET A 284 8.03 4.14 17.66
CA MET A 284 9.18 3.24 17.78
C MET A 284 8.92 2.10 18.77
N SER A 285 8.37 2.42 19.96
CA SER A 285 8.00 1.39 20.95
C SER A 285 6.92 0.43 20.43
N PHE A 286 5.94 0.93 19.67
CA PHE A 286 4.88 0.11 19.10
C PHE A 286 5.43 -0.83 18.02
N ALA A 287 6.17 -0.29 17.03
CA ALA A 287 6.80 -1.07 15.95
C ALA A 287 7.70 -2.19 16.47
N LEU A 288 8.50 -1.91 17.51
CA LEU A 288 9.30 -2.90 18.22
C LEU A 288 8.43 -3.97 18.90
N SER A 289 7.32 -3.60 19.53
CA SER A 289 6.46 -4.53 20.27
C SER A 289 5.69 -5.53 19.39
N VAL A 290 5.50 -5.23 18.10
CA VAL A 290 4.83 -6.11 17.13
C VAL A 290 5.77 -6.67 16.05
N ASP A 291 7.08 -6.38 16.15
CA ASP A 291 8.14 -6.60 15.14
C ASP A 291 7.77 -6.16 13.70
N ARG A 292 7.07 -5.04 13.58
CA ARG A 292 6.72 -4.39 12.31
C ARG A 292 7.49 -3.10 12.16
N ASN A 293 8.78 -3.25 11.93
CA ASN A 293 9.75 -2.16 11.88
C ASN A 293 9.94 -1.68 10.43
N PRO A 294 9.65 -0.40 10.11
CA PRO A 294 9.85 0.12 8.76
C PRO A 294 11.34 0.10 8.36
N PRO A 295 11.63 0.28 7.06
CA PRO A 295 12.96 0.70 6.60
C PRO A 295 13.53 1.89 7.38
N MET A 296 14.84 2.08 7.31
CA MET A 296 15.49 3.25 7.90
C MET A 296 15.40 4.44 6.93
N SER A 297 14.86 5.55 7.42
CA SER A 297 14.56 6.74 6.60
C SER A 297 15.37 7.97 7.02
N PHE A 298 15.66 8.84 6.06
CA PHE A 298 16.44 10.06 6.24
C PHE A 298 15.83 11.26 5.51
N ASP A 299 15.96 12.44 6.11
CA ASP A 299 15.55 13.73 5.56
C ASP A 299 16.77 14.50 5.03
N ALA A 300 16.66 15.13 3.86
CA ALA A 300 17.71 15.97 3.27
C ALA A 300 17.32 17.46 3.31
N SER A 301 18.00 18.24 4.15
CA SER A 301 17.68 19.66 4.32
C SER A 301 18.31 20.54 3.23
N GLY A 302 17.55 21.51 2.71
CA GLY A 302 18.06 22.54 1.80
C GLY A 302 18.10 22.17 0.31
N VAL A 303 17.53 21.03 -0.08
CA VAL A 303 17.32 20.63 -1.48
C VAL A 303 15.85 20.26 -1.70
N LYS A 304 15.30 20.48 -2.91
CA LYS A 304 14.11 19.74 -3.33
C LYS A 304 14.56 18.41 -3.92
N LEU A 305 14.11 17.32 -3.32
CA LEU A 305 14.32 15.97 -3.83
C LEU A 305 13.40 15.69 -5.03
N GLN A 306 13.79 14.76 -5.89
CA GLN A 306 12.97 14.18 -6.96
C GLN A 306 12.75 12.70 -6.65
N CYS A 307 11.48 12.29 -6.58
CA CYS A 307 11.08 10.91 -6.36
C CYS A 307 11.73 9.95 -7.40
N GLY A 308 12.02 8.73 -6.96
CA GLY A 308 12.64 7.68 -7.77
C GLY A 308 14.13 7.90 -8.08
N THR A 309 14.78 8.88 -7.45
CA THR A 309 16.23 9.08 -7.61
C THR A 309 17.00 8.26 -6.58
N ASP A 310 17.99 7.49 -7.02
CA ASP A 310 18.91 6.77 -6.12
C ASP A 310 19.99 7.71 -5.58
N VAL A 311 20.39 7.47 -4.33
CA VAL A 311 21.41 8.23 -3.61
C VAL A 311 22.30 7.30 -2.79
N VAL A 312 23.57 7.70 -2.62
CA VAL A 312 24.49 7.04 -1.68
C VAL A 312 24.69 7.94 -0.48
N LEU A 313 24.28 7.44 0.68
CA LEU A 313 24.38 8.06 1.99
C LEU A 313 25.74 7.68 2.60
N CYS A 314 26.42 8.68 3.15
CA CYS A 314 27.79 8.62 3.63
C CYS A 314 27.84 8.96 5.12
N PHE A 315 28.42 8.07 5.92
CA PHE A 315 28.43 8.15 7.37
C PHE A 315 29.86 8.10 7.92
N MET A 316 30.25 9.07 8.74
CA MET A 316 31.50 9.06 9.49
C MET A 316 31.25 9.25 11.00
N LYS A 317 31.99 8.48 11.81
CA LYS A 317 31.99 8.60 13.27
C LYS A 317 32.64 9.91 13.74
N GLU A 318 33.62 10.40 12.97
CA GLU A 318 34.27 11.68 13.19
C GLU A 318 33.75 12.78 12.24
N LYS A 319 34.11 14.04 12.54
CA LYS A 319 33.66 15.18 11.74
C LYS A 319 34.37 15.22 10.39
N ALA A 320 33.61 14.95 9.33
CA ALA A 320 34.08 14.81 7.95
C ALA A 320 34.56 16.15 7.35
N LYS A 321 35.83 16.48 7.63
CA LYS A 321 36.54 17.73 7.32
C LYS A 321 37.72 17.44 6.39
N GLU A 322 38.03 18.36 5.48
CA GLU A 322 39.27 18.29 4.69
C GLU A 322 40.50 18.59 5.57
N GLU A 323 41.40 17.61 5.64
CA GLU A 323 42.61 17.57 6.45
C GLU A 323 43.83 17.25 5.59
N LEU A 324 45.02 17.74 5.97
CA LEU A 324 46.24 17.49 5.22
C LEU A 324 46.60 15.99 5.26
N SER A 325 46.94 15.41 4.11
CA SER A 325 47.02 13.95 3.95
C SER A 325 48.14 13.49 3.03
N ILE A 326 48.57 12.24 3.23
CA ILE A 326 49.48 11.49 2.35
C ILE A 326 49.01 10.06 2.19
N GLY A 327 49.30 9.44 1.04
CA GLY A 327 49.01 8.03 0.82
C GLY A 327 49.90 7.13 1.67
N ASN A 328 49.35 6.03 2.16
CA ASN A 328 50.04 5.12 3.10
C ASN A 328 51.27 4.43 2.47
N ASP A 329 51.31 4.31 1.14
CA ASP A 329 52.46 3.87 0.33
C ASP A 329 53.60 4.90 0.25
N SER A 330 53.40 6.10 0.79
CA SER A 330 54.38 7.19 0.96
C SER A 330 54.94 7.28 2.39
N ILE A 331 54.39 6.51 3.33
CA ILE A 331 54.76 6.52 4.75
C ILE A 331 55.77 5.40 5.01
N PHE A 332 56.91 5.77 5.57
CA PHE A 332 57.97 4.84 5.96
C PHE A 332 58.10 4.83 7.48
N ARG A 333 58.42 3.67 8.06
CA ARG A 333 58.56 3.50 9.51
C ARG A 333 59.85 2.79 9.86
N GLU A 334 60.65 3.40 10.73
CA GLU A 334 61.94 2.87 11.19
C GLU A 334 62.12 3.21 12.67
N SER A 335 62.61 2.25 13.47
CA SER A 335 62.85 2.42 14.92
C SER A 335 61.66 2.92 15.75
N GLY A 336 60.43 2.87 15.20
CA GLY A 336 59.19 3.34 15.81
C GLY A 336 58.64 4.63 15.21
N GLU A 337 59.50 5.50 14.66
CA GLU A 337 59.15 6.79 14.05
C GLU A 337 58.57 6.64 12.64
N ASN A 338 57.61 7.50 12.29
CA ASN A 338 57.04 7.62 10.95
C ASN A 338 57.68 8.80 10.21
N TYR A 339 58.03 8.60 8.95
CA TYR A 339 58.68 9.62 8.12
C TYR A 339 58.32 9.47 6.63
N VAL A 340 58.56 10.53 5.88
CA VAL A 340 58.39 10.58 4.42
C VAL A 340 59.69 10.96 3.74
N TYR A 341 59.72 10.82 2.42
CA TYR A 341 60.75 11.38 1.55
C TYR A 341 60.13 12.47 0.67
N VAL A 342 60.57 13.71 0.82
CA VAL A 342 60.12 14.87 0.02
C VAL A 342 61.09 15.12 -1.14
N LYS A 343 60.56 15.37 -2.34
CA LYS A 343 61.31 15.67 -3.56
C LYS A 343 62.06 17.01 -3.40
N GLY A 344 63.36 16.95 -3.15
CA GLY A 344 64.21 18.14 -3.06
C GLY A 344 64.44 18.80 -4.42
N LYS A 345 64.84 20.08 -4.41
CA LYS A 345 65.03 20.90 -5.62
C LYS A 345 66.05 20.31 -6.61
N ASP A 346 67.05 19.60 -6.09
CA ASP A 346 68.14 19.01 -6.87
C ASP A 346 67.86 17.53 -7.22
N GLY A 347 66.62 17.06 -7.10
CA GLY A 347 66.20 15.67 -7.33
C GLY A 347 66.56 14.68 -6.21
N VAL A 348 67.36 15.11 -5.22
CA VAL A 348 67.67 14.33 -4.01
C VAL A 348 66.49 14.40 -3.03
N ASN A 349 66.16 13.29 -2.39
CA ASN A 349 65.04 13.20 -1.45
C ASN A 349 65.42 13.64 -0.03
N GLU A 350 64.65 14.57 0.54
CA GLU A 350 64.73 14.96 1.95
C GLU A 350 63.96 13.96 2.81
N ARG A 351 64.63 13.27 3.75
CA ARG A 351 63.95 12.48 4.78
C ARG A 351 63.40 13.41 5.85
N ARG A 352 62.08 13.38 6.09
CA ARG A 352 61.42 14.23 7.09
C ARG A 352 60.43 13.43 7.93
N SER A 353 60.57 13.48 9.26
CA SER A 353 59.63 12.83 10.19
C SER A 353 58.26 13.50 10.16
N VAL A 354 57.19 12.74 10.35
CA VAL A 354 55.79 13.21 10.29
C VAL A 354 54.98 12.76 11.50
N GLU A 355 54.17 13.66 12.04
CA GLU A 355 53.16 13.31 13.04
C GLU A 355 51.85 12.95 12.33
N LEU A 356 51.32 11.78 12.64
CA LEU A 356 50.14 11.22 11.96
C LEU A 356 48.87 11.33 12.83
N GLY A 357 47.72 11.43 12.16
CA GLY A 357 46.39 11.39 12.72
C GLY A 357 45.62 10.14 12.31
N GLU A 358 44.37 10.32 11.91
CA GLU A 358 43.49 9.22 11.48
C GLU A 358 43.84 8.70 10.08
N THR A 359 43.42 7.48 9.78
CA THR A 359 43.61 6.82 8.48
C THR A 359 42.35 6.07 8.05
N ASP A 360 42.10 6.05 6.74
CA ASP A 360 41.09 5.21 6.07
C ASP A 360 41.70 3.88 5.54
N GLY A 361 43.02 3.70 5.63
CA GLY A 361 43.76 2.55 5.08
C GLY A 361 44.37 2.79 3.69
N LEU A 362 44.00 3.86 3.01
CA LEU A 362 44.60 4.35 1.75
C LEU A 362 45.48 5.58 2.00
N TYR A 363 44.98 6.54 2.79
CA TYR A 363 45.64 7.77 3.22
C TYR A 363 45.68 7.89 4.75
N THR A 364 46.59 8.71 5.26
CA THR A 364 46.65 9.11 6.68
C THR A 364 46.75 10.63 6.79
N GLN A 365 46.06 11.21 7.76
CA GLN A 365 46.17 12.61 8.13
C GLN A 365 47.59 12.92 8.62
N VAL A 366 48.17 14.03 8.14
CA VAL A 366 49.42 14.59 8.65
C VAL A 366 49.11 15.82 9.50
N LYS A 367 49.45 15.76 10.78
CA LYS A 367 49.33 16.90 11.71
C LYS A 367 50.53 17.84 11.62
N SER A 368 51.72 17.30 11.41
CA SER A 368 52.95 18.06 11.25
C SER A 368 54.01 17.32 10.43
N GLY A 369 54.93 18.06 9.80
CA GLY A 369 56.06 17.55 9.02
C GLY A 369 56.08 18.06 7.57
N VAL A 370 54.99 17.89 6.82
CA VAL A 370 54.88 18.35 5.42
C VAL A 370 53.84 19.45 5.23
N LYS A 371 53.89 20.11 4.07
CA LYS A 371 52.98 21.16 3.61
C LYS A 371 52.23 20.71 2.35
N GLU A 372 51.05 21.29 2.16
CA GLU A 372 50.26 21.15 0.94
C GLU A 372 51.07 21.51 -0.31
N GLY A 373 51.01 20.68 -1.35
CA GLY A 373 51.77 20.81 -2.58
C GLY A 373 53.22 20.30 -2.55
N GLU A 374 53.77 19.91 -1.39
CA GLU A 374 55.08 19.22 -1.38
C GLU A 374 54.94 17.83 -2.04
N LEU A 375 55.89 17.45 -2.92
CA LEU A 375 55.85 16.16 -3.61
C LEU A 375 56.53 15.09 -2.74
N VAL A 376 55.76 14.09 -2.27
CA VAL A 376 56.27 12.94 -1.49
C VAL A 376 56.49 11.72 -2.37
N ARG A 377 57.58 10.99 -2.13
CA ARG A 377 57.90 9.73 -2.81
C ARG A 377 57.00 8.60 -2.28
N TYR A 378 56.31 7.91 -3.18
CA TYR A 378 55.58 6.69 -2.86
C TYR A 378 56.27 5.44 -3.41
N THR A 379 55.87 4.28 -2.90
CA THR A 379 56.37 2.97 -3.34
C THR A 379 55.45 2.44 -4.44
N ASN A 380 55.99 2.26 -5.65
CA ASN A 380 55.20 1.93 -6.83
C ASN A 380 55.79 0.72 -7.58
N ILE A 381 54.93 -0.24 -7.93
CA ILE A 381 55.24 -1.38 -8.81
C ILE A 381 54.39 -1.38 -10.09
N ALA A 382 53.38 -0.52 -10.17
CA ALA A 382 52.52 -0.35 -11.33
C ALA A 382 53.14 0.64 -12.33
N VAL A 383 52.95 0.38 -13.62
CA VAL A 383 53.47 1.22 -14.71
C VAL A 383 52.30 1.95 -15.38
N PRO A 384 52.38 3.27 -15.64
CA PRO A 384 51.38 4.00 -16.42
C PRO A 384 51.14 3.38 -17.81
N PRO A 385 49.92 3.49 -18.38
CA PRO A 385 49.61 2.93 -19.69
C PRO A 385 50.44 3.59 -20.80
N THR A 386 50.98 2.77 -21.70
CA THR A 386 51.81 3.21 -22.83
C THR A 386 51.05 4.09 -23.83
N LYS A 387 49.72 3.92 -23.93
CA LYS A 387 48.82 4.81 -24.65
C LYS A 387 48.21 5.78 -23.64
N GLN A 388 48.49 7.07 -23.80
CA GLN A 388 48.03 8.12 -22.88
C GLN A 388 46.81 8.82 -23.48
N GLU A 389 45.66 8.13 -23.46
CA GLU A 389 44.36 8.75 -23.77
C GLU A 389 43.85 9.45 -22.51
N VAL A 390 43.76 10.78 -22.55
CA VAL A 390 43.36 11.61 -21.40
C VAL A 390 41.84 11.75 -21.36
N TYR A 391 41.26 11.52 -20.19
CA TYR A 391 39.88 11.81 -19.86
C TYR A 391 39.82 12.92 -18.79
N GLU A 392 38.92 13.87 -18.96
CA GLU A 392 38.63 14.92 -17.96
C GLU A 392 37.39 14.49 -17.17
N VAL A 393 37.51 14.43 -15.85
CA VAL A 393 36.51 13.86 -14.94
C VAL A 393 35.29 14.76 -14.88
N THR A 394 34.11 14.19 -15.15
CA THR A 394 32.83 14.93 -15.18
C THR A 394 31.88 14.49 -14.09
N ASN A 395 31.00 15.40 -13.66
CA ASN A 395 29.75 14.99 -13.05
C ASN A 395 28.82 14.47 -14.15
N SER A 396 28.44 13.20 -14.11
CA SER A 396 27.38 12.63 -14.96
C SER A 396 26.43 11.79 -14.13
N ASP A 397 25.31 11.41 -14.72
CA ASP A 397 24.45 10.41 -14.11
C ASP A 397 25.14 9.02 -14.21
N PHE A 398 25.01 8.22 -13.17
CA PHE A 398 25.44 6.82 -13.14
C PHE A 398 24.19 5.94 -13.19
N ILE A 399 24.12 5.06 -14.19
CA ILE A 399 22.92 4.28 -14.52
C ILE A 399 23.27 2.79 -14.61
N GLU A 400 22.60 1.96 -13.82
CA GLU A 400 22.49 0.52 -14.06
C GLU A 400 21.11 0.22 -14.69
N MET A 401 21.11 -0.29 -15.92
CA MET A 401 19.88 -0.64 -16.63
C MET A 401 19.28 -1.95 -16.10
N GLY A 402 17.96 -1.96 -15.89
CA GLY A 402 17.16 -3.16 -15.70
C GLY A 402 16.28 -3.43 -16.94
N SER A 403 15.87 -4.67 -17.13
CA SER A 403 14.92 -5.04 -18.19
C SER A 403 14.11 -6.30 -17.87
N THR A 404 12.97 -6.45 -18.57
CA THR A 404 12.16 -7.67 -18.56
C THR A 404 11.45 -7.89 -19.90
N GLU A 405 11.15 -9.15 -20.24
CA GLU A 405 10.36 -9.57 -21.40
C GLU A 405 8.91 -9.92 -21.00
N TYR A 406 8.55 -9.76 -19.73
CA TYR A 406 7.22 -10.07 -19.20
C TYR A 406 6.43 -8.80 -18.90
N VAL A 407 5.48 -8.49 -19.79
CA VAL A 407 4.56 -7.36 -19.67
C VAL A 407 3.15 -7.79 -20.08
N ASP A 408 2.16 -7.38 -19.29
CA ASP A 408 0.73 -7.56 -19.55
C ASP A 408 0.03 -6.19 -19.35
N PHE A 409 -1.25 -6.07 -19.70
CA PHE A 409 -2.02 -4.90 -19.31
C PHE A 409 -2.28 -4.89 -17.80
N ALA A 410 -2.36 -3.69 -17.23
CA ALA A 410 -2.81 -3.53 -15.86
C ALA A 410 -4.33 -3.82 -15.79
N TYR A 411 -4.71 -4.62 -14.80
CA TYR A 411 -6.09 -4.74 -14.33
C TYR A 411 -6.13 -4.20 -12.89
N PRO A 412 -6.13 -2.86 -12.68
CA PRO A 412 -5.93 -2.27 -11.35
C PRO A 412 -7.22 -2.14 -10.53
N TYR A 413 -8.38 -2.40 -11.14
CA TYR A 413 -9.70 -2.33 -10.50
C TYR A 413 -10.26 -3.75 -10.26
N TYR A 414 -11.21 -3.90 -9.35
CA TYR A 414 -11.81 -5.19 -9.02
C TYR A 414 -13.33 -5.08 -8.81
N ASP A 415 -14.10 -6.00 -9.41
CA ASP A 415 -15.44 -6.33 -8.94
C ASP A 415 -15.37 -7.50 -7.96
N ILE A 416 -15.94 -7.32 -6.78
CA ILE A 416 -16.02 -8.31 -5.71
C ILE A 416 -17.46 -8.80 -5.62
N TYR A 417 -17.72 -10.04 -6.00
CA TYR A 417 -19.07 -10.60 -5.96
C TYR A 417 -19.30 -11.37 -4.66
N ILE A 418 -20.38 -11.01 -3.98
CA ILE A 418 -20.85 -11.62 -2.73
C ILE A 418 -22.27 -12.16 -2.98
N SER A 419 -22.58 -13.33 -2.43
CA SER A 419 -23.92 -13.93 -2.56
C SER A 419 -24.95 -13.16 -1.74
N ASP A 420 -26.07 -12.79 -2.36
CA ASP A 420 -27.18 -12.11 -1.70
C ASP A 420 -28.22 -13.07 -1.09
N CYS A 421 -28.14 -14.37 -1.38
CA CYS A 421 -29.07 -15.39 -0.85
C CYS A 421 -28.37 -16.73 -0.49
N ASP A 422 -29.10 -17.61 0.21
CA ASP A 422 -28.68 -18.97 0.55
C ASP A 422 -29.07 -19.95 -0.59
N GLY A 423 -28.07 -20.57 -1.22
CA GLY A 423 -28.30 -21.33 -2.45
C GLY A 423 -27.15 -22.26 -2.84
N LYS A 424 -27.14 -22.67 -4.11
CA LYS A 424 -26.04 -23.38 -4.74
C LYS A 424 -25.37 -22.51 -5.80
N TYR A 425 -24.05 -22.47 -5.79
CA TYR A 425 -23.27 -21.82 -6.83
C TYR A 425 -23.34 -22.62 -8.14
N GLN A 426 -23.87 -22.01 -9.19
CA GLN A 426 -23.82 -22.53 -10.56
C GLN A 426 -22.59 -21.95 -11.25
N LYS A 427 -21.56 -22.78 -11.42
CA LYS A 427 -20.30 -22.38 -12.06
C LYS A 427 -20.47 -22.41 -13.58
N ILE A 428 -20.40 -21.23 -14.22
CA ILE A 428 -20.65 -21.07 -15.66
C ILE A 428 -19.34 -20.73 -16.40
N LYS A 429 -18.63 -19.67 -15.97
CA LYS A 429 -17.34 -19.27 -16.54
C LYS A 429 -16.17 -19.88 -15.77
N GLU A 430 -15.11 -20.25 -16.49
CA GLU A 430 -13.82 -20.67 -15.93
C GLU A 430 -12.85 -19.48 -15.78
N MET A 431 -11.73 -19.68 -15.09
CA MET A 431 -10.65 -18.69 -15.04
C MET A 431 -10.13 -18.37 -16.45
N GLY A 432 -9.97 -17.08 -16.77
CA GLY A 432 -9.65 -16.61 -18.11
C GLY A 432 -10.03 -15.14 -18.30
N ILE A 433 -10.33 -14.74 -19.53
CA ILE A 433 -10.91 -13.43 -19.86
C ILE A 433 -12.42 -13.62 -20.10
N ALA A 434 -13.22 -12.69 -19.57
CA ALA A 434 -14.63 -12.52 -19.91
C ALA A 434 -14.82 -11.27 -20.77
N SER A 435 -15.69 -11.38 -21.77
CA SER A 435 -16.15 -10.28 -22.61
C SER A 435 -17.45 -9.67 -22.05
N PRO A 436 -17.81 -8.43 -22.39
CA PRO A 436 -19.12 -7.87 -22.01
C PRO A 436 -20.29 -8.79 -22.40
N GLY A 437 -21.18 -9.09 -21.46
CA GLY A 437 -22.30 -10.02 -21.65
C GLY A 437 -21.97 -11.51 -21.48
N ASP A 438 -20.72 -11.89 -21.18
CA ASP A 438 -20.42 -13.27 -20.73
C ASP A 438 -21.06 -13.53 -19.35
N ILE A 439 -21.90 -14.56 -19.23
CA ILE A 439 -22.41 -14.99 -17.93
C ILE A 439 -21.25 -15.59 -17.12
N LEU A 440 -20.94 -14.98 -15.98
CA LEU A 440 -19.86 -15.36 -15.07
C LEU A 440 -20.27 -16.56 -14.18
N PHE A 441 -21.39 -16.41 -13.48
CA PHE A 441 -21.95 -17.41 -12.57
C PHE A 441 -23.46 -17.16 -12.36
N ALA A 442 -24.12 -18.10 -11.69
CA ALA A 442 -25.44 -17.88 -11.11
C ALA A 442 -25.54 -18.53 -9.71
N VAL A 443 -26.55 -18.17 -8.91
CA VAL A 443 -26.82 -18.79 -7.61
C VAL A 443 -28.27 -19.27 -7.52
N GLU A 444 -28.44 -20.58 -7.57
CA GLU A 444 -29.71 -21.28 -7.47
C GLU A 444 -30.18 -21.30 -6.01
N SER A 445 -31.21 -20.50 -5.68
CA SER A 445 -31.75 -20.41 -4.33
C SER A 445 -32.27 -21.78 -3.86
N THR A 446 -32.03 -22.11 -2.58
CA THR A 446 -32.51 -23.38 -1.98
C THR A 446 -33.77 -23.23 -1.14
N ILE A 447 -34.45 -22.08 -1.26
CA ILE A 447 -35.72 -21.79 -0.57
C ILE A 447 -36.86 -22.64 -1.16
N GLU A 448 -37.67 -23.27 -0.31
CA GLU A 448 -38.79 -24.08 -0.78
C GLU A 448 -39.95 -23.21 -1.31
N THR A 449 -40.56 -23.64 -2.42
CA THR A 449 -41.66 -22.90 -3.05
C THR A 449 -42.89 -22.72 -2.15
N ALA A 450 -43.06 -23.60 -1.15
CA ALA A 450 -44.10 -23.47 -0.12
C ALA A 450 -43.88 -22.26 0.80
N ASP A 451 -42.63 -21.91 1.11
CA ASP A 451 -42.29 -20.75 1.94
C ASP A 451 -42.39 -19.43 1.14
N ILE A 452 -42.03 -19.45 -0.15
CA ILE A 452 -42.26 -18.33 -1.08
C ILE A 452 -43.77 -18.03 -1.20
N GLU A 453 -44.59 -19.07 -1.42
CA GLU A 453 -46.05 -18.94 -1.48
C GLU A 453 -46.64 -18.46 -0.15
N LYS A 454 -46.08 -18.88 0.99
CA LYS A 454 -46.48 -18.39 2.31
C LYS A 454 -46.22 -16.89 2.49
N ALA A 455 -45.06 -16.39 2.08
CA ALA A 455 -44.75 -14.95 2.10
C ALA A 455 -45.64 -14.16 1.11
N ARG A 456 -45.92 -14.72 -0.07
CA ARG A 456 -46.88 -14.13 -1.03
C ARG A 456 -48.28 -13.98 -0.45
N LEU A 457 -48.74 -15.01 0.27
CA LEU A 457 -50.04 -15.00 0.95
C LEU A 457 -50.06 -14.05 2.15
N GLU A 458 -48.93 -13.82 2.83
CA GLU A 458 -48.78 -12.84 3.91
C GLU A 458 -49.11 -11.42 3.38
N VAL A 459 -48.48 -10.99 2.29
CA VAL A 459 -48.79 -9.72 1.58
C VAL A 459 -50.25 -9.67 1.13
N ALA A 460 -50.73 -10.71 0.45
CA ALA A 460 -52.09 -10.73 -0.11
C ALA A 460 -53.19 -10.72 0.98
N ASN A 461 -52.91 -11.24 2.18
CA ASN A 461 -53.83 -11.16 3.31
C ASN A 461 -53.88 -9.74 3.89
N LEU A 462 -52.74 -9.08 4.06
CA LEU A 462 -52.68 -7.67 4.53
C LEU A 462 -53.46 -6.74 3.58
N ASP A 463 -53.24 -6.84 2.27
CA ASP A 463 -53.98 -6.07 1.25
C ASP A 463 -55.50 -6.30 1.31
N ASN A 464 -55.90 -7.56 1.55
CA ASN A 464 -57.31 -7.96 1.68
C ASN A 464 -57.93 -7.47 2.99
N ASP A 465 -57.20 -7.49 4.11
CA ASP A 465 -57.70 -7.06 5.41
C ASP A 465 -57.77 -5.53 5.55
N ARG A 466 -56.79 -4.77 5.02
CA ARG A 466 -56.93 -3.31 4.84
C ARG A 466 -58.13 -2.99 3.95
N SER A 467 -58.32 -3.76 2.86
CA SER A 467 -59.49 -3.64 1.97
C SER A 467 -60.84 -4.01 2.61
N LYS A 468 -60.87 -4.69 3.76
CA LYS A 468 -62.08 -4.92 4.56
C LYS A 468 -62.27 -3.78 5.56
N TYR A 469 -61.20 -3.42 6.29
CA TYR A 469 -61.19 -2.36 7.27
C TYR A 469 -61.70 -1.03 6.69
N VAL A 470 -61.12 -0.57 5.58
CA VAL A 470 -61.47 0.72 4.95
C VAL A 470 -62.96 0.79 4.55
N LYS A 471 -63.58 -0.34 4.16
CA LYS A 471 -65.01 -0.39 3.80
C LYS A 471 -65.94 -0.23 5.01
N GLU A 472 -65.54 -0.75 6.18
CA GLU A 472 -66.31 -0.61 7.41
C GLU A 472 -66.06 0.77 8.06
N TYR A 473 -64.82 1.28 8.04
CA TYR A 473 -64.48 2.66 8.38
C TYR A 473 -65.30 3.67 7.57
N GLU A 474 -65.33 3.59 6.24
CA GLU A 474 -66.13 4.48 5.40
C GLU A 474 -67.64 4.42 5.71
N LYS A 475 -68.15 3.25 6.09
CA LYS A 475 -69.53 3.08 6.56
C LYS A 475 -69.77 3.81 7.89
N GLN A 476 -68.90 3.61 8.87
CA GLN A 476 -69.01 4.24 10.20
C GLN A 476 -68.82 5.77 10.11
N LYS A 477 -67.80 6.22 9.38
CA LYS A 477 -67.54 7.63 9.04
C LYS A 477 -68.77 8.29 8.43
N LYS A 478 -69.42 7.63 7.47
CA LYS A 478 -70.67 8.07 6.83
C LYS A 478 -71.90 8.02 7.73
N GLU A 479 -71.88 7.30 8.84
CA GLU A 479 -72.94 7.31 9.85
C GLU A 479 -72.72 8.41 10.89
N LEU A 480 -71.50 8.55 11.42
CA LEU A 480 -71.10 9.64 12.32
C LEU A 480 -71.21 11.02 11.63
N THR A 481 -70.79 11.16 10.37
CA THR A 481 -70.98 12.39 9.60
C THR A 481 -72.46 12.79 9.48
N LYS A 482 -73.39 11.83 9.42
CA LYS A 482 -74.84 12.13 9.46
C LYS A 482 -75.33 12.47 10.87
N GLU A 483 -74.62 12.09 11.92
CA GLU A 483 -74.92 12.47 13.31
C GLU A 483 -74.44 13.89 13.60
N VAL A 484 -73.20 14.23 13.25
CA VAL A 484 -72.66 15.60 13.30
C VAL A 484 -73.54 16.59 12.54
N ASN A 485 -74.02 16.24 11.35
CA ASN A 485 -74.87 17.12 10.54
C ASN A 485 -76.35 17.22 11.02
N LYS A 486 -76.75 16.56 12.12
CA LYS A 486 -78.10 16.70 12.69
C LYS A 486 -78.13 17.84 13.71
N LYS A 487 -78.99 18.83 13.46
CA LYS A 487 -79.32 19.87 14.46
C LYS A 487 -79.76 19.22 15.78
N ASP A 488 -79.11 19.60 16.88
CA ASP A 488 -79.49 19.24 18.24
C ASP A 488 -80.99 19.50 18.46
N LYS A 489 -81.71 18.47 18.93
CA LYS A 489 -83.17 18.51 19.10
C LYS A 489 -83.59 19.01 20.49
N PHE A 490 -82.65 19.47 21.30
CA PHE A 490 -82.89 19.84 22.69
C PHE A 490 -83.75 21.10 22.83
N ASN A 491 -84.98 20.94 23.34
CA ASN A 491 -85.84 22.07 23.70
C ASN A 491 -85.85 22.32 25.20
N LYS A 492 -85.10 23.35 25.64
CA LYS A 492 -85.07 23.90 27.00
C LYS A 492 -86.43 23.83 27.73
N LYS A 493 -87.50 24.33 27.09
CA LYS A 493 -88.73 24.70 27.81
C LYS A 493 -89.69 23.53 28.04
N THR A 494 -89.39 22.35 27.51
CA THR A 494 -90.20 21.13 27.71
C THR A 494 -89.38 19.89 28.06
N MET A 495 -88.10 19.80 27.67
CA MET A 495 -87.27 18.61 27.90
C MET A 495 -86.39 18.67 29.15
N ALA A 496 -86.29 19.82 29.83
CA ALA A 496 -85.37 20.01 30.96
C ALA A 496 -85.73 19.24 32.26
N THR A 497 -86.86 18.53 32.29
CA THR A 497 -87.27 17.64 33.40
C THR A 497 -87.07 16.15 33.08
N ASP A 498 -86.58 15.82 31.89
CA ASP A 498 -86.32 14.46 31.42
C ASP A 498 -84.80 14.29 31.26
N THR A 499 -84.17 13.63 32.25
CA THR A 499 -82.72 13.43 32.32
C THR A 499 -82.18 12.70 31.08
N ASP A 500 -82.91 11.70 30.60
CA ASP A 500 -82.53 10.89 29.43
C ASP A 500 -82.61 11.74 28.15
N ALA A 501 -83.64 12.57 28.01
CA ALA A 501 -83.75 13.51 26.89
C ALA A 501 -82.65 14.58 26.91
N VAL A 502 -82.25 15.09 28.08
CA VAL A 502 -81.11 16.01 28.20
C VAL A 502 -79.82 15.31 27.73
N TYR A 503 -79.51 14.13 28.26
CA TYR A 503 -78.31 13.36 27.90
C TYR A 503 -78.27 12.95 26.41
N LYS A 504 -79.43 12.69 25.81
CA LYS A 504 -79.58 12.19 24.43
C LYS A 504 -79.58 13.28 23.35
N TYR A 505 -79.91 14.53 23.70
CA TYR A 505 -80.14 15.59 22.71
C TYR A 505 -79.34 16.87 22.91
N MET A 506 -78.67 17.08 24.05
CA MET A 506 -77.79 18.23 24.26
C MET A 506 -76.33 17.87 23.97
N TYR A 507 -75.64 18.73 23.21
CA TYR A 507 -74.29 18.50 22.70
C TYR A 507 -74.17 17.14 21.98
N ARG A 508 -75.17 16.78 21.17
CA ARG A 508 -75.16 15.53 20.41
C ARG A 508 -74.31 15.69 19.15
N SER A 509 -74.53 16.78 18.42
CA SER A 509 -73.69 17.17 17.27
C SER A 509 -72.21 17.21 17.65
N ASP A 510 -71.88 17.82 18.78
CA ASP A 510 -70.49 18.02 19.20
C ASP A 510 -69.83 16.70 19.65
N ARG A 511 -70.49 15.91 20.51
CA ARG A 511 -69.93 14.61 20.94
C ARG A 511 -69.84 13.60 19.79
N ALA A 512 -70.72 13.68 18.79
CA ALA A 512 -70.62 12.90 17.56
C ALA A 512 -69.47 13.37 16.64
N LYS A 513 -68.95 14.59 16.83
CA LYS A 513 -67.71 15.05 16.18
C LYS A 513 -66.50 14.43 16.88
N CYS A 514 -66.44 14.43 18.21
CA CYS A 514 -65.39 13.71 18.94
C CYS A 514 -65.32 12.23 18.55
N ASP A 515 -66.47 11.57 18.41
CA ASP A 515 -66.55 10.18 17.94
C ASP A 515 -66.12 9.99 16.47
N LEU A 516 -66.27 11.02 15.62
CA LEU A 516 -65.79 11.02 14.23
C LEU A 516 -64.27 11.22 14.17
N ASP A 517 -63.74 12.17 14.94
CA ASP A 517 -62.32 12.53 14.93
C ASP A 517 -61.47 11.42 15.57
N ILE A 518 -62.00 10.71 16.58
CA ILE A 518 -61.46 9.44 17.08
C ILE A 518 -61.40 8.38 15.97
N LEU A 519 -62.48 8.19 15.20
CA LEU A 519 -62.52 7.20 14.11
C LEU A 519 -61.56 7.55 12.96
N GLU A 520 -61.34 8.84 12.67
CA GLU A 520 -60.32 9.26 11.70
C GLU A 520 -58.91 8.94 12.21
N ALA A 521 -58.62 9.18 13.50
CA ALA A 521 -57.34 8.79 14.12
C ALA A 521 -57.13 7.27 14.15
N GLU A 522 -58.16 6.48 14.48
CA GLU A 522 -58.13 5.00 14.40
C GLU A 522 -57.76 4.52 12.99
N ASN A 523 -58.33 5.12 11.94
CA ASN A 523 -57.98 4.78 10.56
C ASN A 523 -56.54 5.17 10.21
N SER A 524 -56.06 6.34 10.66
CA SER A 524 -54.68 6.77 10.40
C SER A 524 -53.65 5.87 11.09
N LEU A 525 -53.90 5.39 12.31
CA LEU A 525 -53.03 4.39 12.93
C LEU A 525 -53.11 3.04 12.20
N SER A 526 -54.31 2.61 11.78
CA SER A 526 -54.48 1.39 10.97
C SER A 526 -53.79 1.49 9.59
N GLU A 527 -53.67 2.70 9.03
CA GLU A 527 -52.92 2.96 7.80
C GLU A 527 -51.42 2.76 8.03
N ALA A 528 -50.84 3.41 9.03
CA ALA A 528 -49.43 3.27 9.39
C ALA A 528 -49.04 1.82 9.76
N GLN A 529 -49.91 1.11 10.48
CA GLN A 529 -49.73 -0.31 10.80
C GLN A 529 -49.70 -1.18 9.53
N TYR A 530 -50.64 -0.95 8.61
CA TYR A 530 -50.68 -1.67 7.34
C TYR A 530 -49.47 -1.36 6.45
N GLU A 531 -49.04 -0.10 6.33
CA GLU A 531 -47.86 0.28 5.56
C GLU A 531 -46.59 -0.38 6.12
N HIS A 532 -46.41 -0.34 7.44
CA HIS A 532 -45.32 -1.01 8.18
C HIS A 532 -45.30 -2.52 7.93
N ASP A 533 -46.39 -3.22 8.24
CA ASP A 533 -46.44 -4.69 8.16
C ASP A 533 -46.34 -5.18 6.70
N ARG A 534 -46.97 -4.45 5.76
CA ARG A 534 -46.90 -4.77 4.33
C ARG A 534 -45.50 -4.55 3.77
N TYR A 535 -44.77 -3.53 4.22
CA TYR A 535 -43.40 -3.28 3.80
C TYR A 535 -42.50 -4.49 4.09
N TYR A 536 -42.55 -5.07 5.29
CA TYR A 536 -41.75 -6.25 5.61
C TYR A 536 -42.23 -7.53 4.93
N ALA A 537 -43.54 -7.74 4.83
CA ALA A 537 -44.08 -8.90 4.11
C ALA A 537 -43.64 -8.88 2.63
N GLN A 538 -43.62 -7.69 2.01
CA GLN A 538 -43.14 -7.47 0.65
C GLN A 538 -41.62 -7.66 0.54
N LEU A 539 -40.83 -6.96 1.38
CA LEU A 539 -39.37 -7.06 1.41
C LEU A 539 -38.89 -8.51 1.59
N ARG A 540 -39.51 -9.24 2.52
CA ARG A 540 -39.25 -10.67 2.75
C ARG A 540 -39.57 -11.52 1.54
N TYR A 541 -40.73 -11.30 0.91
CA TYR A 541 -41.12 -12.04 -0.30
C TYR A 541 -40.14 -11.77 -1.45
N ASP A 542 -39.72 -10.52 -1.64
CA ASP A 542 -38.80 -10.12 -2.70
C ASP A 542 -37.36 -10.65 -2.45
N GLU A 543 -36.88 -10.66 -1.20
CA GLU A 543 -35.63 -11.34 -0.82
C GLU A 543 -35.70 -12.86 -1.10
N MET A 544 -36.85 -13.49 -0.80
CA MET A 544 -37.03 -14.94 -0.97
C MET A 544 -37.19 -15.37 -2.43
N LEU A 545 -37.58 -14.47 -3.35
CA LEU A 545 -37.64 -14.75 -4.78
C LEU A 545 -36.25 -14.84 -5.44
N LYS A 546 -35.24 -14.13 -4.94
CA LYS A 546 -33.94 -14.01 -5.62
C LYS A 546 -33.22 -15.35 -5.76
N GLY A 547 -33.02 -15.79 -7.00
CA GLY A 547 -32.38 -17.05 -7.34
C GLY A 547 -33.36 -18.22 -7.52
N THR A 548 -34.68 -18.00 -7.42
CA THR A 548 -35.71 -19.05 -7.48
C THR A 548 -36.38 -19.16 -8.86
N GLY A 549 -36.30 -18.12 -9.69
CA GLY A 549 -36.70 -18.18 -11.09
C GLY A 549 -35.61 -18.81 -11.96
N SER A 550 -35.85 -18.87 -13.27
CA SER A 550 -34.87 -19.35 -14.25
C SER A 550 -34.82 -18.51 -15.51
N VAL A 551 -33.61 -18.41 -16.07
CA VAL A 551 -33.30 -17.74 -17.34
C VAL A 551 -32.55 -18.75 -18.21
N GLY A 552 -33.28 -19.38 -19.12
CA GLY A 552 -32.76 -20.49 -19.91
C GLY A 552 -32.50 -21.73 -19.05
N GLU A 553 -31.23 -22.14 -18.92
CA GLU A 553 -30.78 -23.26 -18.07
C GLU A 553 -30.22 -22.82 -16.71
N TYR A 554 -30.10 -21.51 -16.46
CA TYR A 554 -29.56 -20.95 -15.21
C TYR A 554 -30.66 -20.39 -14.31
N SER A 555 -30.31 -20.12 -13.05
CA SER A 555 -31.13 -19.33 -12.12
C SER A 555 -31.31 -17.88 -12.61
N ASP A 556 -32.38 -17.22 -12.16
CA ASP A 556 -32.61 -15.79 -12.41
C ASP A 556 -31.63 -14.86 -11.67
N TYR A 557 -30.96 -15.35 -10.61
CA TYR A 557 -29.79 -14.69 -10.03
C TYR A 557 -28.51 -15.14 -10.77
N LEU A 558 -28.39 -14.73 -12.03
CA LEU A 558 -27.16 -14.79 -12.82
C LEU A 558 -26.46 -13.43 -12.86
N VAL A 559 -25.15 -13.45 -13.13
CA VAL A 559 -24.32 -12.25 -13.27
C VAL A 559 -23.59 -12.30 -14.60
N GLU A 560 -23.82 -11.30 -15.45
CA GLU A 560 -23.07 -11.05 -16.68
C GLU A 560 -21.87 -10.13 -16.40
N ALA A 561 -20.78 -10.31 -17.15
CA ALA A 561 -19.64 -9.41 -17.12
C ALA A 561 -20.03 -8.05 -17.72
N PRO A 562 -19.92 -6.93 -16.98
CA PRO A 562 -20.28 -5.60 -17.50
C PRO A 562 -19.25 -5.06 -18.52
N VAL A 563 -17.99 -5.51 -18.45
CA VAL A 563 -16.85 -5.00 -19.25
C VAL A 563 -15.89 -6.16 -19.58
N GLU A 564 -14.85 -5.93 -20.42
CA GLU A 564 -13.77 -6.93 -20.53
C GLU A 564 -13.00 -7.02 -19.19
N GLY A 565 -12.94 -8.22 -18.63
CA GLY A 565 -12.32 -8.48 -17.33
C GLY A 565 -11.58 -9.82 -17.30
N ARG A 566 -10.65 -9.94 -16.36
CA ARG A 566 -9.91 -11.16 -16.05
C ARG A 566 -10.51 -11.83 -14.82
N ILE A 567 -10.74 -13.12 -14.91
CA ILE A 567 -11.29 -13.93 -13.82
C ILE A 567 -10.13 -14.51 -13.02
N SER A 568 -10.02 -14.10 -11.76
CA SER A 568 -8.82 -14.28 -10.95
C SER A 568 -9.05 -15.04 -9.64
N ALA A 569 -10.29 -15.10 -9.15
CA ALA A 569 -10.67 -15.92 -7.98
C ALA A 569 -11.91 -16.77 -8.29
N VAL A 570 -11.75 -18.09 -8.22
CA VAL A 570 -12.85 -19.07 -8.25
C VAL A 570 -12.63 -20.06 -7.12
N THR A 571 -13.29 -19.83 -5.99
CA THR A 571 -13.20 -20.68 -4.77
C THR A 571 -14.17 -21.84 -4.81
N HIS A 572 -15.35 -21.65 -5.40
CA HIS A 572 -16.46 -22.61 -5.32
C HIS A 572 -16.51 -23.60 -6.48
N SER A 573 -16.78 -24.86 -6.12
CA SER A 573 -17.12 -25.92 -7.06
C SER A 573 -18.57 -25.77 -7.56
N ASN A 574 -18.88 -26.39 -8.71
CA ASN A 574 -20.25 -26.34 -9.23
C ASN A 574 -21.23 -27.11 -8.30
N GLN A 575 -22.41 -26.54 -8.07
CA GLN A 575 -23.43 -27.00 -7.11
C GLN A 575 -22.99 -26.96 -5.62
N GLU A 576 -21.91 -26.23 -5.30
CA GLU A 576 -21.49 -25.99 -3.91
C GLU A 576 -22.47 -25.09 -3.17
N LYS A 577 -22.73 -25.36 -1.89
CA LYS A 577 -23.65 -24.56 -1.08
C LYS A 577 -23.00 -23.26 -0.61
N VAL A 578 -23.63 -22.14 -0.95
CA VAL A 578 -23.23 -20.78 -0.55
C VAL A 578 -24.33 -20.14 0.30
N LYS A 579 -23.94 -19.18 1.13
CA LYS A 579 -24.85 -18.39 2.00
C LYS A 579 -24.87 -16.93 1.63
N LYS A 580 -25.93 -16.20 2.01
CA LYS A 580 -25.92 -14.72 2.01
C LYS A 580 -24.67 -14.21 2.74
N GLY A 581 -23.92 -13.32 2.11
CA GLY A 581 -22.63 -12.81 2.61
C GLY A 581 -21.40 -13.65 2.26
N SER A 582 -21.53 -14.78 1.54
CA SER A 582 -20.36 -15.53 1.05
C SER A 582 -19.72 -14.80 -0.12
N PHE A 583 -18.41 -14.52 -0.05
CA PHE A 583 -17.63 -14.15 -1.22
C PHE A 583 -17.67 -15.28 -2.27
N LEU A 584 -18.01 -14.94 -3.52
CA LEU A 584 -18.15 -15.90 -4.62
C LEU A 584 -16.97 -15.85 -5.59
N PHE A 585 -16.54 -14.64 -5.95
CA PHE A 585 -15.78 -14.40 -7.18
C PHE A 585 -15.12 -13.01 -7.18
N THR A 586 -13.96 -12.91 -7.84
CA THR A 586 -13.30 -11.63 -8.17
C THR A 586 -13.14 -11.53 -9.68
N MET A 587 -13.53 -10.39 -10.25
CA MET A 587 -13.15 -9.99 -11.61
C MET A 587 -12.17 -8.82 -11.56
N GLU A 588 -10.93 -9.07 -11.96
CA GLU A 588 -9.92 -8.06 -12.28
C GLU A 588 -10.40 -7.26 -13.51
N LYS A 589 -10.51 -5.93 -13.40
CA LYS A 589 -10.97 -5.03 -14.47
C LYS A 589 -9.84 -4.17 -15.02
N ARG A 590 -9.83 -4.01 -16.34
CA ARG A 590 -9.13 -2.89 -17.01
C ARG A 590 -9.84 -1.58 -16.71
N TYR A 591 -9.20 -0.47 -17.06
CA TYR A 591 -9.95 0.76 -17.31
C TYR A 591 -10.83 0.55 -18.55
N SER A 592 -12.16 0.72 -18.42
CA SER A 592 -13.13 0.21 -19.41
C SER A 592 -13.68 1.26 -20.38
N GLU A 593 -13.67 2.53 -20.01
CA GLU A 593 -14.11 3.66 -20.85
C GLU A 593 -13.24 4.89 -20.55
N PRO A 594 -12.85 5.71 -21.55
CA PRO A 594 -12.21 7.01 -21.33
C PRO A 594 -13.23 8.05 -20.83
N ASP A 595 -13.72 7.85 -19.60
CA ASP A 595 -14.22 8.96 -18.80
C ASP A 595 -13.10 10.00 -18.58
N LYS A 596 -13.42 11.24 -18.26
CA LYS A 596 -12.49 12.39 -18.37
C LYS A 596 -11.38 12.45 -17.31
N LYS A 597 -11.07 11.32 -16.65
CA LYS A 597 -10.13 11.23 -15.53
C LYS A 597 -8.76 10.68 -15.92
N TYR A 598 -8.66 9.82 -16.94
CA TYR A 598 -7.40 9.19 -17.34
C TYR A 598 -7.22 9.20 -18.87
N GLU A 599 -6.09 9.73 -19.34
CA GLU A 599 -5.82 9.98 -20.76
C GLU A 599 -5.02 8.85 -21.43
N HIS A 600 -4.54 7.86 -20.66
CA HIS A 600 -3.49 6.92 -21.07
C HIS A 600 -3.76 5.47 -20.63
N GLU A 601 -3.23 4.52 -21.40
CA GLU A 601 -3.24 3.09 -21.10
C GLU A 601 -2.21 2.69 -20.03
N ARG A 602 -2.50 1.64 -19.27
CA ARG A 602 -1.65 1.18 -18.15
C ARG A 602 -1.20 -0.27 -18.33
N LEU A 603 0.09 -0.53 -18.13
CA LEU A 603 0.71 -1.85 -18.17
C LEU A 603 1.15 -2.32 -16.78
N LEU A 604 1.27 -3.63 -16.62
CA LEU A 604 1.90 -4.29 -15.49
C LEU A 604 3.14 -5.03 -16.00
N ALA A 605 4.31 -4.51 -15.67
CA ALA A 605 5.58 -5.19 -15.91
C ALA A 605 5.87 -6.15 -14.77
N LEU A 606 6.36 -7.34 -15.12
CA LEU A 606 6.67 -8.43 -14.18
C LEU A 606 8.17 -8.74 -14.31
N VAL A 607 8.88 -8.87 -13.19
CA VAL A 607 10.31 -9.24 -13.20
C VAL A 607 10.49 -10.59 -12.49
N ALA A 608 11.15 -11.51 -13.20
CA ALA A 608 11.31 -12.89 -12.74
C ALA A 608 12.29 -12.98 -11.55
N SER A 609 11.90 -13.75 -10.54
CA SER A 609 12.71 -13.99 -9.33
C SER A 609 14.06 -14.63 -9.67
N ARG A 610 15.16 -13.99 -9.26
CA ARG A 610 16.46 -14.67 -9.13
C ARG A 610 16.36 -15.72 -8.02
N GLY A 611 16.79 -16.94 -8.31
CA GLY A 611 16.41 -18.13 -7.52
C GLY A 611 16.76 -18.07 -6.02
N LYS A 612 15.89 -18.70 -5.21
CA LYS A 612 15.91 -18.74 -3.73
C LYS A 612 17.32 -18.71 -3.11
N GLY A 613 17.69 -17.58 -2.53
CA GLY A 613 18.91 -17.44 -1.71
C GLY A 613 19.56 -16.05 -1.79
N THR A 614 19.35 -15.32 -2.87
CA THR A 614 19.73 -13.90 -2.96
C THR A 614 18.66 -13.00 -2.32
N GLY A 615 19.09 -11.94 -1.64
CA GLY A 615 18.19 -10.88 -1.19
C GLY A 615 17.63 -10.05 -2.35
N VAL A 616 16.79 -9.06 -2.02
CA VAL A 616 16.31 -8.08 -3.01
C VAL A 616 17.49 -7.26 -3.50
N ALA A 617 17.68 -7.19 -4.82
CA ALA A 617 18.56 -6.20 -5.41
C ALA A 617 17.73 -4.94 -5.73
N MET A 618 18.25 -3.75 -5.37
CA MET A 618 17.61 -2.46 -5.72
C MET A 618 17.27 -2.33 -7.22
N ASN A 619 18.02 -3.02 -8.06
CA ASN A 619 17.97 -2.97 -9.52
C ASN A 619 16.92 -3.93 -10.13
N ASP A 620 16.25 -4.78 -9.34
CA ASP A 620 15.28 -5.77 -9.82
C ASP A 620 13.90 -5.13 -10.21
N THR A 621 13.67 -3.84 -9.95
CA THR A 621 12.45 -3.09 -10.31
C THR A 621 12.75 -1.66 -10.77
N ALA A 622 11.85 -1.06 -11.56
CA ALA A 622 11.86 0.38 -11.80
C ALA A 622 11.41 1.16 -10.55
N GLN A 623 12.02 2.31 -10.29
CA GLN A 623 11.67 3.19 -9.16
C GLN A 623 10.45 4.06 -9.49
N TYR A 624 9.64 4.42 -8.48
CA TYR A 624 8.42 5.21 -8.69
C TYR A 624 8.74 6.59 -9.27
N GLY A 625 8.12 6.93 -10.40
CA GLY A 625 8.39 8.15 -11.16
C GLY A 625 9.53 8.05 -12.17
N SER A 626 10.24 6.91 -12.29
CA SER A 626 11.30 6.74 -13.30
C SER A 626 10.72 6.59 -14.71
N GLU A 627 11.52 6.97 -15.72
CA GLU A 627 11.20 6.69 -17.12
C GLU A 627 11.29 5.20 -17.45
N ILE A 628 10.35 4.74 -18.27
CA ILE A 628 10.24 3.40 -18.81
C ILE A 628 10.29 3.47 -20.33
N THR A 629 10.97 2.52 -20.98
CA THR A 629 11.01 2.42 -22.44
C THR A 629 10.62 1.00 -22.86
N LEU A 630 9.42 0.85 -23.43
CA LEU A 630 9.00 -0.39 -24.10
C LEU A 630 9.67 -0.44 -25.48
N LYS A 631 10.20 -1.60 -25.87
CA LYS A 631 10.84 -1.85 -27.17
C LYS A 631 10.29 -3.11 -27.82
N LYS A 632 10.10 -3.07 -29.13
CA LYS A 632 9.79 -4.25 -29.94
C LYS A 632 10.57 -4.21 -31.24
N GLU A 633 11.35 -5.26 -31.49
CA GLU A 633 12.00 -5.51 -32.78
C GLU A 633 11.02 -6.23 -33.70
N ASN A 634 11.07 -5.96 -35.01
CA ASN A 634 10.29 -6.69 -36.01
C ASN A 634 11.16 -7.65 -36.83
N ASP A 635 10.54 -8.48 -37.69
CA ASP A 635 11.20 -9.48 -38.55
C ASP A 635 12.35 -8.95 -39.45
N LYS A 636 12.55 -7.63 -39.54
CA LYS A 636 13.60 -6.97 -40.33
C LYS A 636 14.72 -6.35 -39.48
N GLY A 637 14.61 -6.40 -38.15
CA GLY A 637 15.51 -5.69 -37.23
C GLY A 637 15.18 -4.21 -37.03
N GLU A 638 13.97 -3.75 -37.39
CA GLU A 638 13.52 -2.39 -37.10
C GLU A 638 12.95 -2.35 -35.67
N ILE A 639 13.58 -1.58 -34.77
CA ILE A 639 13.13 -1.41 -33.38
C ILE A 639 12.11 -0.28 -33.30
N LYS A 640 10.88 -0.58 -32.88
CA LYS A 640 9.91 0.43 -32.41
C LYS A 640 10.03 0.60 -30.89
N THR A 641 9.88 1.83 -30.42
CA THR A 641 9.93 2.18 -29.00
C THR A 641 8.69 2.97 -28.57
N TRP A 642 8.27 2.82 -27.33
CA TRP A 642 7.24 3.63 -26.67
C TRP A 642 7.74 4.06 -25.28
N LYS A 643 7.27 5.21 -24.79
CA LYS A 643 7.61 5.77 -23.47
C LYS A 643 6.49 5.60 -22.45
N GLY A 644 6.88 5.56 -21.19
CA GLY A 644 5.98 5.51 -20.04
C GLY A 644 6.70 5.88 -18.74
N LYS A 645 5.97 5.92 -17.63
CA LYS A 645 6.51 6.16 -16.28
C LYS A 645 6.07 5.09 -15.30
N CYS A 646 6.92 4.75 -14.33
CA CYS A 646 6.51 3.90 -13.20
C CYS A 646 5.55 4.65 -12.27
N ILE A 647 4.35 4.11 -12.06
CA ILE A 647 3.26 4.71 -11.25
C ILE A 647 2.84 3.84 -10.04
N GLY A 648 3.54 2.75 -9.76
CA GLY A 648 3.27 1.88 -8.62
C GLY A 648 4.20 0.67 -8.61
N ILE A 649 4.54 0.17 -7.43
CA ILE A 649 5.50 -0.95 -7.24
C ILE A 649 4.86 -1.98 -6.31
N ASN A 650 4.99 -3.27 -6.65
CA ASN A 650 4.60 -4.37 -5.78
C ASN A 650 5.33 -4.27 -4.42
N PRO A 651 4.62 -4.14 -3.29
CA PRO A 651 5.27 -4.04 -1.99
C PRO A 651 5.93 -5.37 -1.63
N GLY A 652 7.24 -5.34 -1.37
CA GLY A 652 7.97 -6.52 -0.87
C GLY A 652 7.55 -6.92 0.54
N ASP A 653 7.90 -8.15 0.94
CA ASP A 653 7.65 -8.66 2.28
C ASP A 653 8.21 -7.71 3.36
N GLY A 654 7.33 -7.24 4.25
CA GLY A 654 7.71 -6.33 5.33
C GLY A 654 7.90 -4.87 4.92
N ARG A 655 7.09 -4.37 3.96
CA ARG A 655 6.77 -2.94 3.84
C ARG A 655 5.76 -2.57 4.94
N TYR A 656 6.13 -1.60 5.79
CA TYR A 656 5.35 -1.19 6.95
C TYR A 656 5.19 0.33 7.00
N CYS A 657 3.98 0.81 7.19
CA CYS A 657 3.68 2.24 7.35
C CYS A 657 3.51 2.53 8.86
N LEU A 658 4.39 3.37 9.43
CA LEU A 658 4.46 3.66 10.87
C LEU A 658 4.08 5.11 11.18
N PHE A 659 2.97 5.33 11.88
CA PHE A 659 2.41 6.68 12.11
C PHE A 659 1.49 6.73 13.34
N SER A 660 1.13 7.95 13.76
CA SER A 660 0.15 8.22 14.82
C SER A 660 -1.12 8.88 14.28
N ARG A 661 -2.28 8.36 14.66
CA ARG A 661 -3.61 8.92 14.35
C ARG A 661 -4.42 9.01 15.66
N ASN A 662 -5.00 10.17 15.95
CA ASN A 662 -5.78 10.43 17.17
C ASN A 662 -5.06 10.03 18.48
N GLY A 663 -3.74 10.21 18.54
CA GLY A 663 -2.92 9.87 19.71
C GLY A 663 -2.61 8.38 19.91
N LYS A 664 -3.09 7.49 19.02
CA LYS A 664 -2.73 6.07 18.94
C LYS A 664 -1.68 5.87 17.84
N ALA A 665 -0.70 4.99 18.08
CA ALA A 665 0.30 4.61 17.09
C ALA A 665 -0.15 3.35 16.35
N TYR A 666 0.22 3.25 15.07
CA TYR A 666 -0.15 2.18 14.15
C TYR A 666 1.10 1.73 13.37
N SER A 667 1.16 0.44 13.05
CA SER A 667 2.12 -0.13 12.11
C SER A 667 1.36 -1.06 11.18
N THR A 668 0.95 -0.51 10.04
CA THR A 668 0.15 -1.19 9.02
C THR A 668 1.06 -1.81 7.95
N TYR A 669 0.55 -2.76 7.17
CA TYR A 669 1.34 -3.47 6.17
C TYR A 669 0.55 -3.74 4.88
N SER A 670 1.28 -3.85 3.77
CA SER A 670 0.74 -4.37 2.50
C SER A 670 1.34 -5.75 2.22
N LYS A 671 0.57 -6.65 1.59
CA LYS A 671 1.10 -7.92 1.06
C LYS A 671 1.51 -7.76 -0.42
N PRO A 672 2.55 -8.48 -0.89
CA PRO A 672 2.85 -8.58 -2.32
C PRO A 672 1.72 -9.25 -3.12
N PHE A 673 1.56 -8.84 -4.38
CA PHE A 673 0.61 -9.45 -5.31
C PHE A 673 0.95 -10.91 -5.60
N SER A 674 -0.05 -11.78 -5.54
CA SER A 674 0.08 -13.25 -5.42
C SER A 674 0.51 -14.01 -6.70
N LYS A 675 0.95 -13.32 -7.75
CA LYS A 675 1.03 -13.82 -9.14
C LYS A 675 2.25 -14.70 -9.48
N ASN A 676 2.87 -15.36 -8.50
CA ASN A 676 4.13 -16.15 -8.62
C ASN A 676 5.37 -15.39 -9.14
N VAL A 677 5.29 -14.07 -9.33
CA VAL A 677 6.42 -13.18 -9.67
C VAL A 677 6.68 -12.24 -8.50
N GLN A 678 7.92 -12.27 -8.01
CA GLN A 678 8.38 -11.59 -6.79
C GLN A 678 8.33 -10.05 -6.93
N TYR A 679 8.56 -9.56 -8.14
CA TYR A 679 8.74 -8.15 -8.44
C TYR A 679 7.83 -7.75 -9.59
N GLN A 680 7.08 -6.66 -9.43
CA GLN A 680 6.11 -6.17 -10.42
C GLN A 680 6.00 -4.65 -10.26
N PHE A 681 5.79 -3.93 -11.36
CA PHE A 681 5.53 -2.48 -11.31
C PHE A 681 4.54 -2.06 -12.39
N TYR A 682 3.75 -1.03 -12.07
CA TYR A 682 2.75 -0.45 -12.96
C TYR A 682 3.39 0.65 -13.80
N ILE A 683 3.09 0.66 -15.09
CA ILE A 683 3.56 1.67 -16.04
C ILE A 683 2.34 2.42 -16.59
N GLU A 684 2.39 3.74 -16.56
CA GLU A 684 1.47 4.60 -17.33
C GLU A 684 2.18 4.98 -18.63
N MET A 685 1.59 4.63 -19.78
CA MET A 685 2.23 4.81 -21.09
C MET A 685 1.91 6.19 -21.65
N GLU A 686 2.95 6.94 -22.06
CA GLU A 686 2.79 8.26 -22.69
C GLU A 686 2.26 8.14 -24.13
N ASP A 687 2.65 7.05 -24.81
CA ASP A 687 2.20 6.71 -26.16
C ASP A 687 0.99 5.76 -26.15
N GLU A 688 0.13 5.85 -27.17
CA GLU A 688 -0.91 4.84 -27.43
C GLU A 688 -0.28 3.45 -27.69
N ILE A 689 -0.83 2.43 -27.03
CA ILE A 689 -0.38 1.04 -27.09
C ILE A 689 -1.54 0.08 -27.35
N THR A 690 -1.22 -1.08 -27.91
CA THR A 690 -2.17 -2.17 -28.20
C THR A 690 -1.62 -3.51 -27.75
N LYS A 691 -2.45 -4.56 -27.75
CA LYS A 691 -2.02 -5.93 -27.44
C LYS A 691 -0.89 -6.42 -28.36
N ASP A 692 -0.93 -6.04 -29.63
CA ASP A 692 0.13 -6.34 -30.62
C ASP A 692 1.42 -5.52 -30.39
N SER A 693 1.31 -4.38 -29.70
CA SER A 693 2.45 -3.54 -29.31
C SER A 693 3.26 -4.18 -28.19
N ILE A 694 2.61 -4.85 -27.24
CA ILE A 694 3.26 -5.48 -26.07
C ILE A 694 3.64 -6.96 -26.27
N ASN A 695 2.99 -7.69 -27.20
CA ASN A 695 3.39 -9.08 -27.49
C ASN A 695 4.85 -9.12 -27.98
N GLU A 696 5.70 -9.96 -27.38
CA GLU A 696 7.14 -10.07 -27.70
C GLU A 696 7.94 -8.76 -27.52
N ALA A 697 7.40 -7.79 -26.76
CA ALA A 697 8.10 -6.56 -26.42
C ALA A 697 8.89 -6.71 -25.11
N SER A 698 10.05 -6.05 -25.04
CA SER A 698 10.83 -5.91 -23.81
C SER A 698 10.64 -4.53 -23.18
N VAL A 699 10.69 -4.47 -21.85
CA VAL A 699 10.67 -3.24 -21.07
C VAL A 699 12.09 -2.97 -20.58
N GLU A 700 12.64 -1.79 -20.88
CA GLU A 700 13.87 -1.28 -20.28
C GLU A 700 13.55 -0.14 -19.30
N TYR A 701 14.30 -0.09 -18.20
CA TYR A 701 14.16 0.92 -17.14
C TYR A 701 15.51 1.17 -16.45
N HIS A 702 15.63 2.29 -15.74
CA HIS A 702 16.75 2.51 -14.83
C HIS A 702 16.49 1.70 -13.54
N GLY A 703 17.35 0.73 -13.24
CA GLY A 703 17.30 -0.04 -11.98
C GLY A 703 18.12 0.63 -10.87
N THR A 704 19.09 1.47 -11.24
CA THR A 704 19.72 2.45 -10.34
C THR A 704 20.07 3.68 -11.16
N GLU A 705 19.65 4.87 -10.73
CA GLU A 705 19.99 6.16 -11.35
C GLU A 705 20.48 7.17 -10.28
N ILE A 706 21.80 7.30 -10.14
CA ILE A 706 22.44 8.25 -9.23
C ILE A 706 22.87 9.48 -10.03
N LYS A 707 22.21 10.62 -9.80
CA LYS A 707 22.31 11.79 -10.68
C LYS A 707 23.53 12.70 -10.40
N LYS A 708 24.22 13.12 -11.46
CA LYS A 708 25.34 14.09 -11.48
C LYS A 708 26.44 13.80 -10.44
N VAL A 709 26.90 12.55 -10.38
CA VAL A 709 28.02 12.11 -9.55
C VAL A 709 29.33 12.04 -10.33
N ILE A 710 30.46 11.93 -9.64
CA ILE A 710 31.78 11.78 -10.25
C ILE A 710 31.86 10.43 -10.97
N THR A 711 31.84 10.44 -12.30
CA THR A 711 31.98 9.22 -13.10
C THR A 711 33.28 9.23 -13.88
N VAL A 712 33.81 8.02 -14.11
CA VAL A 712 34.97 7.77 -14.99
C VAL A 712 34.69 6.57 -15.88
N PRO A 713 35.33 6.42 -17.05
CA PRO A 713 35.30 5.18 -17.81
C PRO A 713 35.78 4.02 -16.94
N ALA A 714 35.05 2.89 -16.90
CA ALA A 714 35.39 1.76 -16.03
C ALA A 714 36.81 1.22 -16.31
N ILE A 715 37.26 1.31 -17.57
CA ILE A 715 38.63 0.96 -17.97
C ILE A 715 39.71 1.84 -17.32
N SER A 716 39.43 3.08 -16.92
CA SER A 716 40.39 3.95 -16.21
C SER A 716 40.70 3.45 -14.80
N ILE A 717 39.75 2.78 -14.14
CA ILE A 717 39.95 2.17 -12.83
C ILE A 717 40.92 0.99 -12.96
N LYS A 718 41.96 0.99 -12.13
CA LYS A 718 42.90 -0.13 -11.96
C LYS A 718 42.79 -0.64 -10.51
N VAL A 719 43.18 -1.88 -10.25
CA VAL A 719 43.06 -2.52 -8.92
C VAL A 719 44.39 -3.10 -8.45
N GLU A 720 44.67 -2.99 -7.15
CA GLU A 720 45.72 -3.72 -6.44
C GLU A 720 45.07 -4.74 -5.51
N SER A 721 44.97 -6.00 -5.96
CA SER A 721 44.36 -7.08 -5.18
C SER A 721 45.33 -7.75 -4.23
N ASN A 722 44.94 -7.90 -2.97
CA ASN A 722 45.67 -8.71 -2.00
C ASN A 722 45.42 -10.20 -2.27
N GLN A 723 46.40 -10.91 -2.86
CA GLN A 723 46.31 -12.35 -3.15
C GLN A 723 46.22 -13.26 -1.89
N LEU A 724 46.26 -12.69 -0.69
CA LEU A 724 45.99 -13.39 0.58
C LEU A 724 44.56 -13.19 1.10
N SER A 725 43.79 -12.25 0.54
CA SER A 725 42.35 -12.11 0.83
C SER A 725 41.55 -13.13 0.00
N ALA A 726 40.62 -13.84 0.62
CA ALA A 726 39.89 -14.94 -0.02
C ALA A 726 38.64 -14.49 -0.80
N ASP A 727 38.27 -13.22 -0.65
CA ASP A 727 37.02 -12.59 -1.09
C ASP A 727 37.25 -11.22 -1.75
N ASN A 728 38.52 -10.86 -2.01
CA ASN A 728 38.95 -9.54 -2.50
C ASN A 728 38.49 -8.34 -1.63
N SER A 729 38.23 -8.56 -0.33
CA SER A 729 37.82 -7.49 0.59
C SER A 729 38.86 -6.37 0.76
N ASP A 730 40.14 -6.68 0.51
CA ASP A 730 41.29 -5.77 0.56
C ASP A 730 41.61 -5.05 -0.78
N ASP A 731 40.81 -5.25 -1.84
CA ASP A 731 41.06 -4.65 -3.18
C ASP A 731 41.17 -3.11 -3.11
N LYS A 732 42.31 -2.56 -3.54
CA LYS A 732 42.54 -1.11 -3.60
C LYS A 732 42.41 -0.59 -5.01
N TYR A 733 41.41 0.25 -5.27
CA TYR A 733 41.18 0.86 -6.58
C TYR A 733 41.98 2.16 -6.72
N TYR A 734 42.51 2.41 -7.92
CA TYR A 734 43.28 3.60 -8.23
C TYR A 734 43.12 4.03 -9.70
N VAL A 735 43.44 5.28 -9.97
CA VAL A 735 43.58 5.83 -11.32
C VAL A 735 44.99 6.39 -11.54
N TRP A 736 45.37 6.54 -12.80
CA TRP A 736 46.52 7.35 -13.19
C TRP A 736 46.04 8.78 -13.43
N LYS A 737 46.20 9.64 -12.43
CA LYS A 737 45.85 11.06 -12.48
C LYS A 737 47.01 11.87 -13.07
N ILE A 738 46.70 12.99 -13.71
CA ILE A 738 47.66 13.97 -14.21
C ILE A 738 47.56 15.20 -13.31
N GLU A 739 48.63 15.51 -12.59
CA GLU A 739 48.73 16.69 -11.73
C GLU A 739 50.00 17.47 -12.09
N ASP A 740 49.86 18.75 -12.42
CA ASP A 740 50.92 19.65 -12.91
C ASP A 740 51.79 19.10 -14.06
N GLY A 741 51.28 18.11 -14.80
CA GLY A 741 51.95 17.43 -15.91
C GLY A 741 52.72 16.16 -15.52
N GLU A 742 52.85 15.84 -14.23
CA GLU A 742 53.34 14.52 -13.78
C GLU A 742 52.17 13.51 -13.71
N ILE A 743 52.44 12.25 -14.05
CA ILE A 743 51.46 11.17 -13.92
C ILE A 743 51.59 10.55 -12.53
N VAL A 744 50.56 10.70 -11.71
CA VAL A 744 50.52 10.23 -10.33
C VAL A 744 49.50 9.09 -10.18
N LYS A 745 49.83 8.10 -9.36
CA LYS A 745 48.87 7.11 -8.88
C LYS A 745 48.04 7.77 -7.79
N GLU A 746 46.72 7.80 -7.98
CA GLU A 746 45.77 8.31 -7.00
C GLU A 746 44.77 7.21 -6.65
N TYR A 747 44.65 6.87 -5.36
CA TYR A 747 43.70 5.87 -4.89
C TYR A 747 42.29 6.45 -4.83
N VAL A 748 41.30 5.65 -5.19
CA VAL A 748 39.88 6.04 -5.26
C VAL A 748 38.99 5.02 -4.58
N GLU A 749 37.91 5.48 -3.97
CA GLU A 749 36.82 4.61 -3.51
C GLU A 749 35.76 4.58 -4.61
N ILE A 750 35.29 3.40 -5.01
CA ILE A 750 34.31 3.23 -6.08
C ILE A 750 33.00 2.65 -5.55
N TYR A 751 31.89 3.05 -6.17
CA TYR A 751 30.61 2.41 -6.00
C TYR A 751 30.65 0.98 -6.55
N LYS A 752 30.25 0.00 -5.74
CA LYS A 752 30.20 -1.42 -6.15
C LYS A 752 28.89 -1.71 -6.88
N ALA A 753 28.87 -1.35 -8.16
CA ALA A 753 27.80 -1.69 -9.11
C ALA A 753 27.51 -3.20 -9.12
N GLN A 754 26.26 -3.57 -9.35
CA GLN A 754 25.87 -4.99 -9.43
C GLN A 754 26.33 -5.63 -10.74
N THR A 755 26.29 -4.86 -11.84
CA THR A 755 26.74 -5.28 -13.17
C THR A 755 27.86 -4.34 -13.66
N PRO A 756 29.02 -4.86 -14.11
CA PRO A 756 30.10 -4.02 -14.61
C PRO A 756 29.68 -3.19 -15.84
N GLY A 757 29.53 -1.88 -15.66
CA GLY A 757 29.16 -0.92 -16.70
C GLY A 757 30.36 -0.38 -17.51
N ALA A 758 30.06 0.47 -18.50
CA ALA A 758 31.09 1.20 -19.26
C ALA A 758 31.73 2.35 -18.46
N SER A 759 31.05 2.83 -17.41
CA SER A 759 31.51 3.83 -16.46
C SER A 759 31.48 3.29 -15.02
N THR A 760 32.07 4.04 -14.10
CA THR A 760 32.10 3.73 -12.66
C THR A 760 31.94 5.02 -11.87
N TYR A 761 31.02 5.03 -10.90
CA TYR A 761 30.87 6.12 -9.93
C TYR A 761 32.00 6.03 -8.89
N VAL A 762 32.75 7.12 -8.73
CA VAL A 762 33.80 7.30 -7.72
C VAL A 762 33.23 8.05 -6.52
N LEU A 763 33.22 7.40 -5.37
CA LEU A 763 32.71 7.92 -4.08
C LEU A 763 33.69 8.91 -3.44
N ASN A 764 35.00 8.67 -3.58
CA ASN A 764 36.08 9.46 -2.98
C ASN A 764 37.37 9.39 -3.83
N GLY A 765 38.20 10.44 -3.75
CA GLY A 765 39.53 10.51 -4.38
C GLY A 765 39.63 11.31 -5.68
N LEU A 766 38.51 11.70 -6.31
CA LEU A 766 38.49 12.56 -7.51
C LEU A 766 37.48 13.71 -7.39
N LYS A 767 37.73 14.79 -8.13
CA LYS A 767 36.88 15.98 -8.26
C LYS A 767 36.65 16.31 -9.74
N ALA A 768 35.52 16.92 -10.08
CA ALA A 768 35.24 17.28 -11.47
C ALA A 768 36.27 18.29 -12.01
N GLY A 769 36.75 18.07 -13.24
CA GLY A 769 37.89 18.78 -13.83
C GLY A 769 39.26 18.13 -13.60
N ASP A 770 39.36 17.11 -12.73
CA ASP A 770 40.57 16.27 -12.62
C ASP A 770 40.85 15.58 -13.97
N LYS A 771 42.13 15.31 -14.26
CA LYS A 771 42.54 14.65 -15.52
C LYS A 771 43.15 13.30 -15.21
N ILE A 772 42.69 12.27 -15.92
CA ILE A 772 43.12 10.88 -15.72
C ILE A 772 43.44 10.20 -17.05
N LEU A 773 44.15 9.08 -17.00
CA LEU A 773 44.37 8.20 -18.15
C LEU A 773 43.32 7.09 -18.23
N LYS A 774 43.14 6.56 -19.45
CA LYS A 774 42.17 5.52 -19.80
C LYS A 774 42.87 4.22 -20.21
#